data_AF-A0A2V8ZDF0-F1
#
_entry.id   AF-A0A2V8ZDF0-F1
#
_cell.length_a   1.000
_cell.length_b   1.000
_cell.length_c   1.000
_cell.angle_alpha   90.00
_cell.angle_beta   90.00
_cell.angle_gamma   90.00
#
_symmetry.space_group_name_H-M   'P 1'
#
loop_
_entity.id
_entity.type
_entity.pdbx_description
1 polymer ?
#
loop_
_entity_poly.entity_id
_entity_poly.type
_entity_poly.pdbx_seq_one_letter_code
_entity_poly.pdbx_strand_id
1 'polypeptide(L)'
;MFPARCHEKPSLGCGIPLQCIQGNGEVAVLEQTAGREPSAVPEPFRPIVQWTVQQLLPGEERLMAGWPKTLRLEISGLGDLLFCHATPRNENQCFTRLTPEDRLLPVFAGSDSPLVICGHTHMQFDRKVGTTRVVNAGSVGMPFGEPGADWLLLGPEIQFQKTLYDFRKGRQPHSFDGLSAGGGLCGAQCSSAALGGADVGNIFPRRIEIKLPPRDVSFPAVYSVAVEIGTEVGWHTQKRTLFRRIPMPRPCVFVAVFLTAAALPTIRPAAAQKPRVLAETPPMGWNSWDSYAETVGEADIRANARWMEEHLRKSGWQYIVVDLGWYVTNHSVGANAKEAEFSLDAYGRYTPATNSFPSAAGDAGFKPLADFMHSLGLKFGIHILRGIPKEAVNRNLPIAGTSFHAADAANTADTCPWNPFNFGLDASKPAAQAYYDSIAQLYASWGVDFLKVDCIADHPYKGDEIRLISEAIGKAGRPIILSLSPGPTALDKADEVSKYAQMWRISDDVWDLWHSDTRFPSGVENQFARAAKWAPSSLPGHWPDADMLPIGRLEPAPGWGQPRDTRLTHDEQRTLLTLWSIFRSPLMMGGNLTLCDEWTESLLSNPEVIAVDQHSTGNHAVLTTDKAAVWLARPSSGEDDYLAIFNLSSSSQEFHYSWKDLELPGGKYLLRDLWEHKDLGVFASLTVTLPPHASALYRVSKPSLPFLSSFVLSSL
;
A
#
# COMPACT_ATOMS: atom_id res chain seq x y z
N MET A 1 24.09 12.16 7.61
CA MET A 1 25.14 13.09 7.13
C MET A 1 24.39 14.32 6.59
N PHE A 2 24.47 15.49 7.22
CA PHE A 2 24.72 16.66 6.36
C PHE A 2 25.95 16.26 5.57
N PRO A 3 26.02 16.37 4.23
CA PRO A 3 27.30 16.20 3.60
C PRO A 3 28.16 17.36 4.13
N ALA A 4 28.92 17.08 5.18
CA ALA A 4 30.04 17.86 5.69
C ALA A 4 31.22 17.90 4.67
N ARG A 5 30.93 17.64 3.38
CA ARG A 5 31.78 17.95 2.24
C ARG A 5 31.23 19.07 1.36
N CYS A 6 30.04 19.61 1.63
CA CYS A 6 29.61 20.85 0.97
C CYS A 6 30.27 22.09 1.60
N HIS A 7 30.75 22.01 2.83
CA HIS A 7 31.33 23.15 3.54
C HIS A 7 32.87 23.21 3.50
N GLU A 8 33.55 22.08 3.29
CA GLU A 8 35.03 22.05 3.10
C GLU A 8 35.48 22.13 1.63
N LYS A 9 34.54 22.26 0.69
CA LYS A 9 34.85 22.70 -0.67
C LYS A 9 33.97 23.91 -0.97
N PRO A 10 34.53 25.09 -1.28
CA PRO A 10 33.77 26.24 -1.81
C PRO A 10 33.12 25.97 -3.19
N SER A 11 32.81 24.72 -3.52
CA SER A 11 32.38 24.34 -4.86
C SER A 11 31.57 23.04 -4.82
N LEU A 12 30.28 23.16 -5.11
CA LEU A 12 29.53 22.21 -5.94
C LEU A 12 30.16 22.06 -7.36
N GLY A 13 31.46 22.28 -7.51
CA GLY A 13 32.14 22.51 -8.80
C GLY A 13 31.82 23.86 -9.48
N CYS A 14 30.81 24.61 -9.02
CA CYS A 14 30.23 25.71 -9.80
C CYS A 14 30.41 27.14 -9.22
N GLY A 15 30.97 27.31 -8.01
CA GLY A 15 31.29 28.65 -7.46
C GLY A 15 30.07 29.53 -7.12
N ILE A 16 28.90 28.95 -6.84
CA ILE A 16 27.66 29.67 -6.61
C ILE A 16 27.48 30.03 -5.12
N PRO A 17 27.18 31.30 -4.75
CA PRO A 17 26.84 31.72 -3.39
C PRO A 17 25.62 30.99 -2.80
N LEU A 18 25.73 30.56 -1.54
CA LEU A 18 24.68 29.89 -0.76
C LEU A 18 24.28 30.74 0.45
N GLN A 19 22.97 30.94 0.64
CA GLN A 19 22.42 31.54 1.85
C GLN A 19 21.45 30.57 2.54
N CYS A 20 21.51 30.46 3.86
CA CYS A 20 20.65 29.58 4.65
C CYS A 20 19.85 30.38 5.69
N ILE A 21 18.64 29.95 5.99
CA ILE A 21 17.85 30.43 7.13
C ILE A 21 17.50 29.29 8.08
N GLN A 22 17.25 29.62 9.35
CA GLN A 22 16.80 28.65 10.35
C GLN A 22 15.33 28.28 10.16
N GLY A 23 15.01 26.99 10.29
CA GLY A 23 13.67 26.50 10.56
C GLY A 23 13.55 25.88 11.95
N ASN A 24 12.41 25.29 12.24
CA ASN A 24 12.08 24.75 13.57
C ASN A 24 13.01 23.61 14.02
N GLY A 25 13.67 22.95 13.08
CA GLY A 25 14.53 21.81 13.39
C GLY A 25 15.93 22.24 13.83
N GLU A 26 16.45 23.31 13.26
CA GLU A 26 17.72 23.96 13.63
C GLU A 26 17.53 24.61 14.99
N VAL A 27 16.38 25.25 15.19
CA VAL A 27 15.99 25.76 16.50
C VAL A 27 16.00 24.64 17.54
N ALA A 28 15.37 23.49 17.24
CA ALA A 28 15.35 22.35 18.14
C ALA A 28 16.75 21.75 18.41
N VAL A 29 17.60 21.64 17.38
CA VAL A 29 18.98 21.17 17.53
C VAL A 29 19.81 22.13 18.37
N LEU A 30 19.69 23.44 18.13
CA LEU A 30 20.40 24.46 18.91
C LEU A 30 19.93 24.51 20.37
N GLU A 31 18.63 24.30 20.63
CA GLU A 31 18.11 24.15 21.99
C GLU A 31 18.71 22.92 22.69
N GLN A 32 18.72 21.78 22.01
CA GLN A 32 19.27 20.53 22.52
C GLN A 32 20.79 20.63 22.76
N THR A 33 21.55 21.27 21.87
CA THR A 33 23.00 21.55 22.06
C THR A 33 23.24 22.48 23.24
N ALA A 34 22.33 23.43 23.51
CA ALA A 34 22.39 24.31 24.68
C ALA A 34 21.92 23.66 25.99
N GLY A 35 21.63 22.34 25.99
CA GLY A 35 21.18 21.60 27.16
C GLY A 35 19.72 21.87 27.55
N ARG A 36 18.92 22.45 26.64
CA ARG A 36 17.48 22.66 26.83
C ARG A 36 16.70 21.57 26.11
N GLU A 37 15.53 21.20 26.64
CA GLU A 37 14.64 20.27 25.96
C GLU A 37 13.83 21.01 24.87
N PRO A 38 13.80 20.52 23.62
CA PRO A 38 13.08 21.17 22.53
C PRO A 38 11.56 20.89 22.65
N SER A 39 10.88 21.65 23.50
CA SER A 39 9.47 21.44 23.85
C SER A 39 8.50 21.66 22.68
N ALA A 40 8.90 22.45 21.67
CA ALA A 40 8.16 22.63 20.42
C ALA A 40 8.18 21.39 19.51
N VAL A 41 9.07 20.42 19.79
CA VAL A 41 9.14 19.14 19.08
C VAL A 41 8.30 18.10 19.84
N PRO A 42 7.32 17.44 19.16
CA PRO A 42 6.57 16.34 19.76
C PRO A 42 7.48 15.23 20.31
N GLU A 43 7.08 14.60 21.41
CA GLU A 43 7.90 13.61 22.13
C GLU A 43 8.47 12.48 21.25
N PRO A 44 7.73 11.87 20.30
CA PRO A 44 8.25 10.80 19.45
C PRO A 44 9.47 11.20 18.60
N PHE A 45 9.71 12.50 18.47
CA PHE A 45 10.64 13.09 17.54
C PHE A 45 11.89 13.68 18.19
N ARG A 46 11.88 13.83 19.52
CA ARG A 46 13.02 14.30 20.31
C ARG A 46 14.25 13.38 20.22
N PRO A 47 14.13 12.03 20.14
CA PRO A 47 15.28 11.16 19.95
C PRO A 47 16.08 11.47 18.67
N ILE A 48 15.43 11.98 17.63
CA ILE A 48 16.09 12.33 16.36
C ILE A 48 16.84 13.65 16.46
N VAL A 49 16.31 14.61 17.20
CA VAL A 49 17.04 15.85 17.52
C VAL A 49 18.29 15.51 18.33
N GLN A 50 18.16 14.62 19.33
CA GLN A 50 19.28 14.14 20.14
C GLN A 50 20.34 13.42 19.29
N TRP A 51 19.91 12.52 18.41
CA TRP A 51 20.81 11.86 17.48
C TRP A 51 21.51 12.86 16.56
N THR A 52 20.79 13.86 16.04
CA THR A 52 21.36 14.86 15.13
C THR A 52 22.43 15.69 15.81
N VAL A 53 22.21 16.09 17.07
CA VAL A 53 23.24 16.77 17.89
C VAL A 53 24.49 15.90 18.03
N GLN A 54 24.34 14.58 18.23
CA GLN A 54 25.49 13.66 18.32
C GLN A 54 26.27 13.52 17.01
N GLN A 55 25.68 13.90 15.87
CA GLN A 55 26.34 13.86 14.57
C GLN A 55 27.00 15.17 14.17
N LEU A 56 26.80 16.27 14.92
CA LEU A 56 27.38 17.56 14.58
C LEU A 56 28.90 17.54 14.70
N LEU A 57 29.57 18.12 13.71
CA LEU A 57 31.01 18.39 13.78
C LEU A 57 31.27 19.64 14.63
N PRO A 58 32.46 19.74 15.25
CA PRO A 58 32.85 20.92 16.01
C PRO A 58 32.70 22.21 15.18
N GLY A 59 31.89 23.15 15.66
CA GLY A 59 31.65 24.44 15.01
C GLY A 59 30.41 24.54 14.11
N GLU A 60 29.77 23.42 13.74
CA GLU A 60 28.53 23.45 12.94
C GLU A 60 27.37 24.10 13.70
N GLU A 61 27.32 23.92 15.02
CA GLU A 61 26.38 24.61 15.91
C GLU A 61 26.49 26.14 15.81
N ARG A 62 27.71 26.69 15.69
CA ARG A 62 27.93 28.14 15.58
C ARG A 62 27.52 28.65 14.21
N LEU A 63 27.72 27.83 13.17
CA LEU A 63 27.29 28.14 11.81
C LEU A 63 25.76 28.20 11.73
N MET A 64 25.07 27.18 12.25
CA MET A 64 23.59 27.14 12.29
C MET A 64 23.03 28.29 13.13
N ALA A 65 23.64 28.59 14.28
CA ALA A 65 23.26 29.72 15.12
C ALA A 65 23.40 31.08 14.42
N GLY A 66 24.29 31.18 13.42
CA GLY A 66 24.53 32.37 12.63
C GLY A 66 23.53 32.60 11.48
N TRP A 67 22.68 31.61 11.16
CA TRP A 67 21.68 31.78 10.11
C TRP A 67 20.51 32.64 10.61
N PRO A 68 20.02 33.60 9.80
CA PRO A 68 18.85 34.38 10.18
C PRO A 68 17.58 33.52 10.12
N LYS A 69 16.52 33.90 10.85
CA LYS A 69 15.21 33.22 10.76
C LYS A 69 14.44 33.55 9.48
N THR A 70 14.71 34.72 8.91
CA THR A 70 14.15 35.17 7.65
C THR A 70 15.23 35.82 6.80
N LEU A 71 15.08 35.76 5.48
CA LEU A 71 16.00 36.37 4.54
C LEU A 71 15.22 37.17 3.52
N ARG A 72 15.57 38.44 3.34
CA ARG A 72 14.96 39.33 2.36
C ARG A 72 15.92 39.48 1.18
N LEU A 73 15.43 39.24 -0.03
CA LEU A 73 16.20 39.44 -1.26
C LEU A 73 15.36 40.19 -2.28
N GLU A 74 16.03 40.93 -3.15
CA GLU A 74 15.41 41.53 -4.33
C GLU A 74 15.83 40.71 -5.56
N ILE A 75 14.84 40.16 -6.28
CA ILE A 75 15.08 39.34 -7.47
C ILE A 75 14.54 40.07 -8.69
N SER A 76 15.38 40.21 -9.73
CA SER A 76 14.98 40.85 -10.98
C SER A 76 13.74 40.17 -11.59
N GLY A 77 12.67 40.94 -11.79
CA GLY A 77 11.38 40.47 -12.30
C GLY A 77 10.36 40.04 -11.22
N LEU A 78 10.81 39.62 -10.04
CA LEU A 78 9.94 39.26 -8.91
C LEU A 78 9.86 40.34 -7.82
N GLY A 79 10.82 41.26 -7.81
CA GLY A 79 10.90 42.35 -6.84
C GLY A 79 11.36 41.86 -5.48
N ASP A 80 10.91 42.57 -4.45
CA ASP A 80 11.22 42.25 -3.05
C ASP A 80 10.49 40.99 -2.58
N LEU A 81 11.23 40.09 -1.95
CA LEU A 81 10.71 38.84 -1.43
C LEU A 81 11.32 38.46 -0.09
N LEU A 82 10.53 37.73 0.70
CA LEU A 82 10.89 37.29 2.04
C LEU A 82 10.88 35.75 2.11
N PHE A 83 12.03 35.16 2.42
CA PHE A 83 12.14 33.76 2.78
C PHE A 83 11.92 33.57 4.27
N CYS A 84 11.11 32.58 4.61
CA CYS A 84 10.91 32.08 5.97
C CYS A 84 10.71 30.56 5.93
N HIS A 85 10.93 29.84 7.03
CA HIS A 85 10.70 28.40 7.02
C HIS A 85 9.20 28.04 6.92
N ALA A 86 8.37 28.57 7.82
CA ALA A 86 6.93 28.31 7.85
C ALA A 86 6.13 29.59 7.57
N THR A 87 6.09 30.52 8.52
CA THR A 87 5.53 31.86 8.34
C THR A 87 6.56 32.90 8.81
N PRO A 88 6.44 34.18 8.42
CA PRO A 88 7.39 35.22 8.82
C PRO A 88 7.54 35.41 10.34
N ARG A 89 6.58 34.91 11.12
CA ARG A 89 6.51 35.11 12.58
C ARG A 89 6.69 33.83 13.39
N ASN A 90 6.56 32.66 12.78
CA ASN A 90 6.58 31.39 13.49
C ASN A 90 6.99 30.23 12.57
N GLU A 91 8.09 29.57 12.91
CA GLU A 91 8.68 28.42 12.23
C GLU A 91 7.92 27.09 12.41
N ASN A 92 6.92 27.03 13.28
CA ASN A 92 6.10 25.83 13.53
C ASN A 92 4.65 25.97 13.02
N GLN A 93 4.28 27.13 12.47
CA GLN A 93 2.90 27.37 12.07
C GLN A 93 2.57 26.68 10.75
N CYS A 94 1.80 25.58 10.83
CA CYS A 94 1.35 24.82 9.68
C CYS A 94 0.15 25.47 8.97
N PHE A 95 0.24 25.57 7.65
CA PHE A 95 -0.89 25.89 6.77
C PHE A 95 -0.74 25.22 5.39
N THR A 96 -1.86 25.01 4.72
CA THR A 96 -1.95 24.30 3.43
C THR A 96 -2.58 25.19 2.37
N ARG A 97 -2.62 24.70 1.13
CA ARG A 97 -3.37 25.34 0.04
C ARG A 97 -4.87 25.48 0.36
N LEU A 98 -5.42 24.63 1.23
CA LEU A 98 -6.84 24.61 1.62
C LEU A 98 -7.13 25.40 2.90
N THR A 99 -6.11 25.89 3.62
CA THR A 99 -6.37 26.67 4.84
C THR A 99 -7.20 27.92 4.49
N PRO A 100 -8.33 28.16 5.19
CA PRO A 100 -9.19 29.31 4.97
C PRO A 100 -8.41 30.64 5.03
N GLU A 101 -8.73 31.56 4.13
CA GLU A 101 -7.98 32.81 3.98
C GLU A 101 -8.11 33.72 5.21
N ASP A 102 -9.27 33.78 5.85
CA ASP A 102 -9.53 34.51 7.09
C ASP A 102 -8.58 34.11 8.24
N ARG A 103 -8.16 32.84 8.29
CA ARG A 103 -7.16 32.34 9.24
C ARG A 103 -5.72 32.76 8.89
N LEU A 104 -5.44 33.02 7.62
CA LEU A 104 -4.09 33.39 7.13
C LEU A 104 -3.86 34.89 7.05
N LEU A 105 -4.91 35.69 6.86
CA LEU A 105 -4.82 37.15 6.86
C LEU A 105 -4.06 37.70 8.08
N PRO A 106 -4.36 37.36 9.35
CA PRO A 106 -3.62 37.88 10.50
C PRO A 106 -2.18 37.33 10.61
N VAL A 107 -1.91 36.16 10.02
CA VAL A 107 -0.60 35.51 10.03
C VAL A 107 0.39 36.27 9.14
N PHE A 108 -0.07 36.67 7.96
CA PHE A 108 0.74 37.41 6.98
C PHE A 108 0.54 38.93 7.06
N ALA A 109 -0.42 39.41 7.85
CA ALA A 109 -0.62 40.85 8.10
C ALA A 109 0.65 41.46 8.70
N GLY A 110 1.29 42.39 8.00
CA GLY A 110 2.53 43.04 8.41
C GLY A 110 3.81 42.34 7.93
N SER A 111 3.71 41.34 7.04
CA SER A 111 4.81 41.02 6.14
C SER A 111 4.87 42.14 5.10
N ASP A 112 5.77 43.12 5.26
CA ASP A 112 5.93 44.26 4.34
C ASP A 112 6.46 43.86 2.95
N SER A 113 6.45 42.56 2.62
CA SER A 113 6.92 41.99 1.37
C SER A 113 5.73 41.47 0.55
N PRO A 114 5.63 41.82 -0.74
CA PRO A 114 4.54 41.36 -1.61
C PRO A 114 4.61 39.87 -1.94
N LEU A 115 5.77 39.23 -1.72
CA LEU A 115 6.02 37.82 -2.02
C LEU A 115 6.76 37.14 -0.86
N VAL A 116 6.18 36.05 -0.33
CA VAL A 116 6.78 35.22 0.72
C VAL A 116 7.03 33.82 0.19
N ILE A 117 8.25 33.32 0.39
CA ILE A 117 8.64 31.94 0.07
C ILE A 117 8.80 31.14 1.36
N CYS A 118 8.15 29.97 1.44
CA CYS A 118 8.23 29.06 2.58
C CYS A 118 8.38 27.59 2.18
N GLY A 119 8.45 26.69 3.17
CA GLY A 119 8.69 25.26 2.93
C GLY A 119 8.09 24.28 3.95
N HIS A 120 7.66 24.75 5.12
CA HIS A 120 7.35 23.93 6.30
C HIS A 120 6.35 22.77 6.09
N THR A 121 5.32 22.94 5.26
CA THR A 121 4.31 21.89 5.04
C THR A 121 4.63 20.94 3.90
N HIS A 122 5.81 21.08 3.28
CA HIS A 122 6.37 20.14 2.29
C HIS A 122 5.53 19.93 1.02
N MET A 123 4.47 20.71 0.83
CA MET A 123 3.62 20.68 -0.36
C MET A 123 3.92 21.91 -1.22
N GLN A 124 4.20 21.70 -2.50
CA GLN A 124 4.29 22.80 -3.45
C GLN A 124 2.93 23.46 -3.66
N PHE A 125 2.85 24.77 -3.41
CA PHE A 125 1.68 25.57 -3.78
C PHE A 125 2.04 27.03 -3.97
N ASP A 126 1.21 27.71 -4.74
CA ASP A 126 1.23 29.15 -4.95
C ASP A 126 -0.18 29.68 -4.68
N ARG A 127 -0.29 30.62 -3.74
CA ARG A 127 -1.58 31.23 -3.40
C ARG A 127 -1.42 32.68 -2.98
N LYS A 128 -2.53 33.41 -3.07
CA LYS A 128 -2.65 34.76 -2.51
C LYS A 128 -3.26 34.69 -1.11
N VAL A 129 -2.79 35.55 -0.21
CA VAL A 129 -3.35 35.79 1.12
C VAL A 129 -3.43 37.31 1.29
N GLY A 130 -4.63 37.88 1.16
CA GLY A 130 -4.79 39.34 1.15
C GLY A 130 -3.99 39.96 0.01
N THR A 131 -3.01 40.81 0.30
CA THR A 131 -2.13 41.43 -0.70
C THR A 131 -0.83 40.66 -0.97
N THR A 132 -0.50 39.68 -0.15
CA THR A 132 0.77 38.93 -0.22
C THR A 132 0.59 37.66 -1.03
N ARG A 133 1.49 37.40 -1.99
CA ARG A 133 1.62 36.10 -2.66
C ARG A 133 2.51 35.20 -1.80
N VAL A 134 2.05 34.00 -1.49
CA VAL A 134 2.76 33.03 -0.66
C VAL A 134 3.00 31.77 -1.49
N VAL A 135 4.28 31.43 -1.65
CA VAL A 135 4.71 30.27 -2.43
C VAL A 135 5.46 29.32 -1.52
N ASN A 136 4.97 28.09 -1.42
CA ASN A 136 5.65 27.03 -0.69
C ASN A 136 6.46 26.18 -1.66
N ALA A 137 7.77 26.11 -1.45
CA ALA A 137 8.72 25.41 -2.31
C ALA A 137 8.60 23.88 -2.26
N GLY A 138 7.92 23.32 -1.26
CA GLY A 138 7.88 21.90 -0.99
C GLY A 138 9.07 21.43 -0.14
N SER A 139 9.45 20.16 -0.29
CA SER A 139 10.53 19.55 0.47
C SER A 139 11.46 18.71 -0.40
N VAL A 140 12.75 18.81 -0.13
CA VAL A 140 13.79 17.97 -0.76
C VAL A 140 14.08 16.69 0.02
N GLY A 141 13.33 16.38 1.08
CA GLY A 141 13.53 15.14 1.85
C GLY A 141 12.24 14.40 2.15
N MET A 142 11.12 15.11 2.25
CA MET A 142 9.80 14.52 2.50
C MET A 142 8.73 15.28 1.71
N PRO A 143 8.81 15.36 0.37
CA PRO A 143 7.74 15.99 -0.41
C PRO A 143 6.42 15.26 -0.22
N PHE A 144 5.31 15.96 -0.35
CA PHE A 144 4.02 15.31 -0.53
C PHE A 144 3.84 14.86 -1.98
N GLY A 145 3.41 13.61 -2.19
CA GLY A 145 3.21 13.03 -3.52
C GLY A 145 4.36 12.11 -3.92
N GLU A 146 4.74 12.10 -5.21
CA GLU A 146 5.79 11.20 -5.70
C GLU A 146 7.16 11.50 -5.04
N PRO A 147 7.99 10.48 -4.73
CA PRO A 147 9.33 10.68 -4.19
C PRO A 147 10.22 11.50 -5.14
N GLY A 148 10.72 12.63 -4.65
CA GLY A 148 11.64 13.51 -5.38
C GLY A 148 12.08 14.68 -4.51
N ALA A 149 12.96 15.52 -5.03
CA ALA A 149 13.29 16.78 -4.42
C ALA A 149 12.42 17.88 -5.05
N ASP A 150 11.54 18.48 -4.26
CA ASP A 150 10.72 19.62 -4.67
C ASP A 150 11.45 20.93 -4.32
N TRP A 151 11.58 21.82 -5.30
CA TRP A 151 12.31 23.10 -5.17
C TRP A 151 11.77 24.16 -6.13
N LEU A 152 12.20 25.42 -5.95
CA LEU A 152 11.79 26.54 -6.82
C LEU A 152 12.97 27.05 -7.66
N LEU A 153 12.70 27.32 -8.93
CA LEU A 153 13.57 28.17 -9.75
C LEU A 153 12.96 29.58 -9.78
N LEU A 154 13.70 30.55 -9.26
CA LEU A 154 13.31 31.96 -9.17
C LEU A 154 14.07 32.75 -10.25
N GLY A 155 13.35 33.26 -11.23
CA GLY A 155 13.88 34.15 -12.27
C GLY A 155 12.92 35.32 -12.47
N PRO A 156 12.67 35.76 -13.72
CA PRO A 156 11.57 36.69 -14.01
C PRO A 156 10.19 36.15 -13.59
N GLU A 157 10.07 34.83 -13.49
CA GLU A 157 8.91 34.11 -12.98
C GLU A 157 9.34 33.06 -11.94
N ILE A 158 8.38 32.55 -11.16
CA ILE A 158 8.58 31.45 -10.22
C ILE A 158 8.20 30.14 -10.91
N GLN A 159 9.10 29.17 -10.92
CA GLN A 159 8.84 27.84 -11.47
C GLN A 159 8.98 26.78 -10.38
N PHE A 160 7.97 25.92 -10.26
CA PHE A 160 8.05 24.72 -9.44
C PHE A 160 8.86 23.66 -10.17
N GLN A 161 9.89 23.15 -9.50
CA GLN A 161 10.77 22.14 -10.02
C GLN A 161 10.70 20.90 -9.15
N LYS A 162 10.89 19.76 -9.80
CA LYS A 162 10.98 18.46 -9.15
C LYS A 162 12.12 17.65 -9.74
N THR A 163 12.97 17.11 -8.89
CA THR A 163 14.06 16.22 -9.30
C THR A 163 13.84 14.84 -8.69
N LEU A 164 13.56 13.84 -9.52
CA LEU A 164 13.35 12.47 -9.06
C LEU A 164 14.64 11.88 -8.48
N TYR A 165 14.51 11.08 -7.42
CA TYR A 165 15.65 10.34 -6.87
C TYR A 165 15.98 9.13 -7.75
N ASP A 166 17.26 8.92 -8.08
CA ASP A 166 17.72 7.73 -8.80
C ASP A 166 18.08 6.60 -7.83
N PHE A 167 17.11 5.72 -7.57
CA PHE A 167 17.26 4.59 -6.65
C PHE A 167 18.07 3.40 -7.23
N ARG A 168 18.50 3.45 -8.50
CA ARG A 168 19.08 2.28 -9.21
C ARG A 168 20.56 1.99 -8.94
N LYS A 169 21.32 2.90 -8.34
CA LYS A 169 22.79 2.79 -8.22
C LYS A 169 23.33 2.56 -6.79
N GLY A 170 22.49 2.25 -5.81
CA GLY A 170 22.91 1.81 -4.47
C GLY A 170 23.32 0.33 -4.38
N ARG A 171 23.23 -0.43 -5.46
CA ARG A 171 23.63 -1.85 -5.54
C ARG A 171 24.93 -2.00 -6.34
N GLN A 172 26.08 -2.04 -5.67
CA GLN A 172 27.30 -2.68 -6.20
C GLN A 172 27.94 -3.51 -5.08
N PRO A 173 28.30 -4.79 -5.32
CA PRO A 173 28.66 -5.75 -4.28
C PRO A 173 30.17 -5.98 -4.23
N HIS A 174 30.89 -5.37 -3.29
CA HIS A 174 32.25 -5.82 -2.94
C HIS A 174 32.49 -5.68 -1.43
N SER A 175 32.50 -6.85 -0.78
CA SER A 175 33.12 -7.19 0.51
C SER A 175 33.02 -6.17 1.65
N PHE A 176 31.99 -6.32 2.49
CA PHE A 176 32.12 -6.20 3.95
C PHE A 176 31.13 -7.17 4.59
N ASP A 177 31.66 -8.13 5.35
CA ASP A 177 30.88 -9.08 6.14
C ASP A 177 30.07 -8.35 7.21
N GLY A 178 28.80 -8.76 7.35
CA GLY A 178 27.93 -8.40 8.46
C GLY A 178 27.42 -6.96 8.46
N LEU A 179 26.25 -6.73 7.87
CA LEU A 179 25.18 -5.84 8.36
C LEU A 179 24.04 -5.80 7.33
N SER A 180 22.84 -6.13 7.80
CA SER A 180 21.63 -6.32 7.00
C SER A 180 21.04 -5.00 6.48
N ALA A 181 20.31 -5.10 5.38
CA ALA A 181 19.72 -3.99 4.65
C ALA A 181 18.58 -3.30 5.44
N GLY A 182 18.85 -2.10 5.94
CA GLY A 182 17.84 -1.16 6.45
C GLY A 182 18.04 0.17 5.73
N GLY A 183 17.17 0.48 4.78
CA GLY A 183 17.26 1.70 3.97
C GLY A 183 16.56 2.87 4.63
N GLY A 184 17.11 3.40 5.73
CA GLY A 184 16.89 4.80 6.07
C GLY A 184 17.56 5.68 5.00
N LEU A 185 17.04 6.87 4.72
CA LEU A 185 17.76 7.89 3.95
C LEU A 185 17.65 9.21 4.71
N CYS A 186 18.77 9.65 5.27
CA CYS A 186 18.95 11.01 5.80
C CYS A 186 19.60 11.85 4.69
N GLY A 187 18.80 12.64 3.97
CA GLY A 187 19.30 13.75 3.15
C GLY A 187 19.10 15.05 3.92
N ALA A 188 20.08 15.96 3.88
CA ALA A 188 19.91 17.32 4.40
C ALA A 188 18.63 17.95 3.82
N GLN A 189 17.71 18.39 4.67
CA GLN A 189 16.46 19.01 4.24
C GLN A 189 16.66 20.51 4.10
N CYS A 190 16.80 20.96 2.86
CA CYS A 190 16.76 22.37 2.48
C CYS A 190 15.55 22.60 1.57
N SER A 191 14.61 23.48 1.92
CA SER A 191 13.77 24.06 0.86
C SER A 191 14.71 24.87 -0.03
N SER A 192 14.89 24.47 -1.29
CA SER A 192 15.86 25.14 -2.17
C SER A 192 15.18 26.06 -3.16
N ALA A 193 15.71 27.27 -3.30
CA ALA A 193 15.36 28.21 -4.35
C ALA A 193 16.63 28.59 -5.12
N ALA A 194 16.69 28.32 -6.42
CA ALA A 194 17.82 28.70 -7.28
C ALA A 194 17.47 29.95 -8.09
N LEU A 195 18.41 30.87 -8.28
CA LEU A 195 18.26 32.06 -9.14
C LEU A 195 18.76 31.81 -10.56
N GLY A 196 17.92 32.06 -11.58
CA GLY A 196 18.23 31.70 -12.97
C GLY A 196 18.30 32.87 -13.97
N GLY A 197 19.48 33.07 -14.57
CA GLY A 197 19.68 33.57 -15.94
C GLY A 197 19.96 32.38 -16.88
N ALA A 198 19.89 32.60 -18.20
CA ALA A 198 19.75 31.56 -19.23
C ALA A 198 20.92 30.54 -19.37
N ASP A 199 21.06 29.58 -18.45
CA ASP A 199 21.63 28.21 -18.68
C ASP A 199 21.64 27.36 -17.37
N VAL A 200 20.46 27.09 -16.78
CA VAL A 200 20.32 26.50 -15.42
C VAL A 200 20.31 24.95 -15.40
N GLY A 201 20.79 24.28 -16.46
CA GLY A 201 20.60 22.83 -16.66
C GLY A 201 21.37 21.87 -15.73
N ASN A 202 22.19 22.32 -14.77
CA ASN A 202 23.02 21.44 -13.92
C ASN A 202 23.37 22.05 -12.54
N ILE A 203 22.40 22.63 -11.81
CA ILE A 203 22.70 23.23 -10.49
C ILE A 203 22.72 22.18 -9.35
N PHE A 204 21.90 21.12 -9.41
CA PHE A 204 21.96 20.04 -8.40
C PHE A 204 22.94 18.93 -8.80
N PRO A 205 23.75 18.38 -7.87
CA PRO A 205 24.65 17.28 -8.16
C PRO A 205 23.82 16.05 -8.59
N ARG A 206 24.23 15.37 -9.67
CA ARG A 206 23.57 14.13 -10.15
C ARG A 206 23.63 12.95 -9.15
N ARG A 207 24.21 13.16 -7.96
CA ARG A 207 24.44 12.15 -6.92
C ARG A 207 24.65 12.79 -5.55
N ILE A 208 23.98 12.25 -4.53
CA ILE A 208 24.14 12.58 -3.10
C ILE A 208 24.49 11.28 -2.35
N GLU A 209 25.58 11.25 -1.57
CA GLU A 209 25.97 10.11 -0.72
C GLU A 209 25.55 10.33 0.74
N ILE A 210 25.04 9.28 1.42
CA ILE A 210 24.40 9.37 2.74
C ILE A 210 24.98 8.32 3.71
N LYS A 211 25.19 8.72 4.98
CA LYS A 211 25.45 7.83 6.13
C LYS A 211 24.20 7.71 7.02
N LEU A 212 23.94 6.50 7.53
CA LEU A 212 22.72 6.10 8.24
C LEU A 212 22.89 5.97 9.77
N PRO A 213 21.86 6.26 10.58
CA PRO A 213 21.79 5.91 12.00
C PRO A 213 21.52 4.41 12.24
N PRO A 214 21.70 3.92 13.49
CA PRO A 214 21.18 2.62 13.93
C PRO A 214 19.64 2.58 13.86
N ARG A 215 19.11 1.37 13.69
CA ARG A 215 17.70 1.06 13.45
C ARG A 215 16.82 1.51 14.62
N ASP A 216 15.60 1.98 14.32
CA ASP A 216 14.42 2.10 15.21
C ASP A 216 13.84 3.51 15.51
N VAL A 217 13.98 4.52 14.63
CA VAL A 217 13.16 5.75 14.75
C VAL A 217 12.74 6.32 13.37
N SER A 218 11.46 6.69 13.21
CA SER A 218 10.93 7.44 12.06
C SER A 218 11.12 8.96 12.25
N PHE A 219 11.72 9.61 11.25
CA PHE A 219 12.20 11.01 11.26
C PHE A 219 11.14 12.07 11.66
N PRO A 220 11.58 13.18 12.28
CA PRO A 220 11.46 14.47 11.62
C PRO A 220 12.80 15.18 11.69
N ALA A 221 13.14 15.87 10.61
CA ALA A 221 14.47 16.39 10.44
C ALA A 221 14.60 17.84 10.91
N VAL A 222 15.84 18.26 10.91
CA VAL A 222 16.36 19.63 10.95
C VAL A 222 15.95 20.33 9.64
N TYR A 223 15.41 21.54 9.68
CA TYR A 223 14.77 22.25 8.58
C TYR A 223 15.48 23.57 8.19
N SER A 224 16.28 23.60 7.13
CA SER A 224 16.79 24.86 6.54
C SER A 224 15.98 25.23 5.29
N VAL A 225 15.92 26.52 4.94
CA VAL A 225 15.69 26.95 3.55
C VAL A 225 17.03 27.45 3.02
N ALA A 226 17.48 26.89 1.90
CA ALA A 226 18.72 27.28 1.22
C ALA A 226 18.39 28.04 -0.07
N VAL A 227 18.91 29.25 -0.21
CA VAL A 227 18.76 30.08 -1.42
C VAL A 227 20.11 30.13 -2.14
N GLU A 228 20.13 29.73 -3.40
CA GLU A 228 21.33 29.65 -4.24
C GLU A 228 21.31 30.79 -5.27
N ILE A 229 22.32 31.67 -5.24
CA ILE A 229 22.33 32.94 -6.00
C ILE A 229 23.38 32.90 -7.11
N GLY A 230 22.99 32.68 -8.36
CA GLY A 230 23.90 32.75 -9.51
C GLY A 230 24.03 34.16 -10.11
N THR A 231 25.26 34.66 -10.29
CA THR A 231 25.57 35.79 -11.18
C THR A 231 26.49 35.34 -12.33
N GLU A 232 26.27 35.88 -13.54
CA GLU A 232 26.89 35.47 -14.80
C GLU A 232 28.43 35.54 -14.81
N VAL A 233 29.09 34.46 -15.24
CA VAL A 233 30.36 34.51 -16.00
C VAL A 233 30.42 33.34 -16.98
N GLY A 234 30.38 33.60 -18.28
CA GLY A 234 30.41 32.57 -19.34
C GLY A 234 31.81 32.23 -19.85
N TRP A 235 32.03 31.01 -20.36
CA TRP A 235 33.12 30.65 -21.30
C TRP A 235 32.78 29.41 -22.15
N HIS A 236 33.09 29.48 -23.45
CA HIS A 236 33.01 28.44 -24.49
C HIS A 236 34.13 27.38 -24.41
N THR A 237 33.88 26.12 -24.84
CA THR A 237 34.37 25.48 -26.10
C THR A 237 34.47 23.93 -26.07
N GLN A 238 33.99 23.34 -27.18
CA GLN A 238 34.33 22.08 -27.91
C GLN A 238 35.34 21.04 -27.35
N LYS A 239 35.05 19.74 -27.57
CA LYS A 239 35.62 18.92 -28.70
C LYS A 239 35.14 17.45 -28.74
N ARG A 240 35.06 16.96 -29.99
CA ARG A 240 34.77 15.59 -30.49
C ARG A 240 35.95 14.61 -30.32
N THR A 241 35.65 13.30 -30.28
CA THR A 241 36.29 12.17 -31.03
C THR A 241 35.59 10.85 -30.61
N LEU A 242 34.92 10.01 -31.41
CA LEU A 242 35.19 9.20 -32.64
C LEU A 242 36.12 7.98 -32.47
N PHE A 243 35.78 6.89 -33.21
CA PHE A 243 36.49 5.62 -33.53
C PHE A 243 36.23 4.38 -32.64
N ARG A 244 36.11 3.14 -33.16
CA ARG A 244 35.77 2.53 -34.48
C ARG A 244 35.57 1.02 -34.21
N ARG A 245 34.68 0.37 -34.98
CA ARG A 245 34.59 -1.10 -35.12
C ARG A 245 35.57 -1.59 -36.19
N ILE A 246 36.15 -2.80 -36.04
CA ILE A 246 36.81 -3.60 -37.09
C ILE A 246 36.53 -5.12 -36.84
N PRO A 247 36.46 -5.99 -37.89
CA PRO A 247 35.81 -7.32 -37.87
C PRO A 247 36.75 -8.56 -37.93
N MET A 248 36.13 -9.76 -37.96
CA MET A 248 36.64 -11.17 -37.86
C MET A 248 37.73 -11.63 -38.88
N PRO A 249 38.38 -12.83 -38.74
CA PRO A 249 37.82 -14.10 -39.28
C PRO A 249 38.19 -15.46 -38.58
N ARG A 250 37.46 -16.50 -39.01
CA ARG A 250 37.40 -18.00 -38.78
C ARG A 250 38.68 -18.84 -39.09
N PRO A 251 38.72 -20.21 -39.07
CA PRO A 251 38.02 -21.32 -38.34
C PRO A 251 38.96 -22.52 -37.91
N CYS A 252 38.38 -23.70 -37.59
CA CYS A 252 38.95 -25.09 -37.49
C CYS A 252 39.34 -25.52 -36.04
N VAL A 253 39.13 -26.74 -35.52
CA VAL A 253 38.93 -28.13 -36.02
C VAL A 253 38.09 -28.92 -35.01
N PHE A 254 37.19 -29.79 -35.48
CA PHE A 254 36.51 -30.83 -34.66
C PHE A 254 37.40 -32.07 -34.52
N VAL A 255 37.65 -32.53 -33.30
CA VAL A 255 38.22 -33.86 -33.02
C VAL A 255 37.18 -34.66 -32.24
N ALA A 256 36.70 -35.73 -32.86
CA ALA A 256 35.81 -36.71 -32.24
C ALA A 256 36.64 -37.74 -31.46
N VAL A 257 36.39 -37.84 -30.15
CA VAL A 257 36.90 -38.92 -29.31
C VAL A 257 35.74 -39.87 -29.00
N PHE A 258 35.82 -41.09 -29.51
CA PHE A 258 34.93 -42.19 -29.13
C PHE A 258 35.33 -42.71 -27.74
N LEU A 259 34.53 -42.39 -26.72
CA LEU A 259 34.57 -43.04 -25.41
C LEU A 259 33.36 -43.98 -25.29
N THR A 260 33.63 -45.28 -25.22
CA THR A 260 32.66 -46.32 -24.89
C THR A 260 32.23 -46.15 -23.43
N ALA A 261 31.08 -45.51 -23.20
CA ALA A 261 30.46 -45.39 -21.88
C ALA A 261 29.51 -46.58 -21.65
N ALA A 262 29.77 -47.33 -20.58
CA ALA A 262 28.87 -48.35 -20.06
C ALA A 262 27.49 -47.75 -19.74
N ALA A 263 26.43 -48.48 -20.07
CA ALA A 263 25.05 -48.08 -19.83
C ALA A 263 24.75 -48.00 -18.33
N LEU A 264 24.85 -46.80 -17.76
CA LEU A 264 24.17 -46.43 -16.53
C LEU A 264 22.71 -46.09 -16.88
N PRO A 265 21.72 -46.54 -16.09
CA PRO A 265 20.33 -46.15 -16.31
C PRO A 265 20.24 -44.64 -16.15
N THR A 266 19.89 -43.95 -17.24
CA THR A 266 19.58 -42.53 -17.22
C THR A 266 18.32 -42.35 -16.37
N ILE A 267 18.50 -42.01 -15.10
CA ILE A 267 17.45 -41.38 -14.31
C ILE A 267 17.17 -40.06 -15.01
N ARG A 268 16.10 -40.02 -15.81
CA ARG A 268 15.58 -38.76 -16.33
C ARG A 268 15.31 -37.88 -15.11
N PRO A 269 15.89 -36.67 -15.00
CA PRO A 269 15.45 -35.74 -13.99
C PRO A 269 13.94 -35.56 -14.22
N ALA A 270 13.14 -35.82 -13.20
CA ALA A 270 11.74 -35.47 -13.22
C ALA A 270 11.67 -34.01 -13.67
N ALA A 271 10.94 -33.73 -14.74
CA ALA A 271 10.72 -32.36 -15.17
C ALA A 271 10.23 -31.61 -13.93
N ALA A 272 10.99 -30.61 -13.48
CA ALA A 272 10.57 -29.75 -12.38
C ALA A 272 9.18 -29.22 -12.77
N GLN A 273 8.14 -29.66 -12.07
CA GLN A 273 6.81 -29.08 -12.22
C GLN A 273 6.98 -27.59 -12.01
N LYS A 274 6.49 -26.78 -12.94
CA LYS A 274 6.39 -25.34 -12.70
C LYS A 274 5.71 -25.14 -11.34
N PRO A 275 6.23 -24.28 -10.46
CA PRO A 275 5.58 -24.01 -9.19
C PRO A 275 4.11 -23.68 -9.45
N ARG A 276 3.20 -24.38 -8.76
CA ARG A 276 1.76 -24.11 -8.88
C ARG A 276 1.52 -22.71 -8.32
N VAL A 277 0.96 -21.81 -9.14
CA VAL A 277 0.49 -20.51 -8.67
C VAL A 277 -0.69 -20.76 -7.71
N LEU A 278 -0.54 -20.37 -6.46
CA LEU A 278 -1.65 -20.34 -5.50
C LEU A 278 -2.48 -19.09 -5.76
N ALA A 279 -3.81 -19.17 -5.69
CA ALA A 279 -4.73 -18.07 -5.97
C ALA A 279 -4.57 -17.43 -7.38
N GLU A 280 -4.64 -18.24 -8.44
CA GLU A 280 -4.57 -17.75 -9.84
C GLU A 280 -5.61 -16.66 -10.17
N THR A 281 -6.73 -16.65 -9.45
CA THR A 281 -7.73 -15.57 -9.43
C THR A 281 -7.90 -15.06 -7.99
N PRO A 282 -8.43 -13.84 -7.79
CA PRO A 282 -8.71 -13.31 -6.45
C PRO A 282 -9.58 -14.29 -5.65
N PRO A 283 -9.24 -14.60 -4.39
CA PRO A 283 -10.07 -15.46 -3.55
C PRO A 283 -11.50 -14.92 -3.38
N MET A 284 -12.50 -15.80 -3.52
CA MET A 284 -13.91 -15.49 -3.26
C MET A 284 -14.44 -16.34 -2.11
N GLY A 285 -15.04 -15.74 -1.09
CA GLY A 285 -15.48 -16.44 0.10
C GLY A 285 -16.31 -15.62 1.08
N TRP A 286 -16.41 -16.10 2.30
CA TRP A 286 -17.12 -15.48 3.40
C TRP A 286 -16.22 -15.44 4.63
N ASN A 287 -16.33 -14.37 5.40
CA ASN A 287 -15.60 -14.15 6.63
C ASN A 287 -16.56 -13.73 7.75
N SER A 288 -16.36 -14.27 8.96
CA SER A 288 -17.29 -14.08 10.07
C SER A 288 -17.24 -12.70 10.75
N TRP A 289 -16.23 -11.86 10.48
CA TRP A 289 -15.98 -10.64 11.26
C TRP A 289 -17.15 -9.63 11.25
N ASP A 290 -17.66 -9.29 10.06
CA ASP A 290 -18.64 -8.20 9.94
C ASP A 290 -20.02 -8.56 10.53
N SER A 291 -20.32 -9.85 10.68
CA SER A 291 -21.59 -10.34 11.22
C SER A 291 -21.49 -10.86 12.65
N TYR A 292 -20.39 -11.52 13.01
CA TYR A 292 -20.26 -12.24 14.29
C TYR A 292 -19.09 -11.78 15.17
N ALA A 293 -18.14 -10.99 14.64
CA ALA A 293 -16.92 -10.63 15.34
C ALA A 293 -16.25 -11.88 15.96
N GLU A 294 -15.95 -11.80 17.27
CA GLU A 294 -15.34 -12.88 18.05
C GLU A 294 -16.34 -13.93 18.58
N THR A 295 -17.64 -13.78 18.28
CA THR A 295 -18.71 -14.60 18.88
C THR A 295 -19.22 -15.75 18.01
N VAL A 296 -18.62 -15.94 16.82
CA VAL A 296 -19.06 -16.99 15.89
C VAL A 296 -18.88 -18.39 16.47
N GLY A 297 -19.90 -19.24 16.35
CA GLY A 297 -19.86 -20.63 16.77
C GLY A 297 -19.83 -21.63 15.60
N GLU A 298 -19.53 -22.89 15.90
CA GLU A 298 -19.47 -23.95 14.89
C GLU A 298 -20.78 -24.12 14.10
N ALA A 299 -21.92 -23.97 14.77
CA ALA A 299 -23.24 -24.06 14.13
C ALA A 299 -23.44 -22.95 13.10
N ASP A 300 -23.06 -21.71 13.44
CA ASP A 300 -23.15 -20.55 12.54
C ASP A 300 -22.27 -20.75 11.30
N ILE A 301 -21.02 -21.20 11.50
CA ILE A 301 -20.09 -21.50 10.41
C ILE A 301 -20.66 -22.57 9.47
N ARG A 302 -21.20 -23.66 10.03
CA ARG A 302 -21.80 -24.73 9.22
C ARG A 302 -23.02 -24.25 8.43
N ALA A 303 -23.84 -23.38 9.02
CA ALA A 303 -25.02 -22.82 8.36
C ALA A 303 -24.63 -21.89 7.20
N ASN A 304 -23.71 -20.96 7.41
CA ASN A 304 -23.18 -20.08 6.35
C ASN A 304 -22.52 -20.89 5.22
N ALA A 305 -21.77 -21.94 5.55
CA ALA A 305 -21.17 -22.83 4.57
C ALA A 305 -22.20 -23.60 3.72
N ARG A 306 -23.27 -24.11 4.34
CA ARG A 306 -24.35 -24.76 3.60
C ARG A 306 -25.05 -23.80 2.65
N TRP A 307 -25.35 -22.59 3.12
CA TRP A 307 -25.95 -21.56 2.29
C TRP A 307 -25.03 -21.21 1.11
N MET A 308 -23.74 -21.00 1.33
CA MET A 308 -22.79 -20.75 0.24
C MET A 308 -22.72 -21.91 -0.76
N GLU A 309 -22.72 -23.16 -0.29
CA GLU A 309 -22.69 -24.35 -1.16
C GLU A 309 -23.90 -24.40 -2.11
N GLU A 310 -25.08 -24.12 -1.58
CA GLU A 310 -26.35 -24.17 -2.31
C GLU A 310 -26.50 -23.00 -3.30
N HIS A 311 -26.14 -21.78 -2.88
CA HIS A 311 -26.46 -20.55 -3.61
C HIS A 311 -25.29 -19.99 -4.44
N LEU A 312 -24.06 -20.02 -3.91
CA LEU A 312 -22.94 -19.24 -4.46
C LEU A 312 -21.77 -20.07 -5.00
N ARG A 313 -21.65 -21.35 -4.61
CA ARG A 313 -20.51 -22.20 -5.01
C ARG A 313 -20.36 -22.33 -6.52
N LYS A 314 -21.48 -22.41 -7.25
CA LYS A 314 -21.47 -22.47 -8.72
C LYS A 314 -20.96 -21.17 -9.37
N SER A 315 -21.04 -20.06 -8.66
CA SER A 315 -20.53 -18.75 -9.08
C SER A 315 -19.07 -18.51 -8.64
N GLY A 316 -18.41 -19.50 -8.02
CA GLY A 316 -16.98 -19.47 -7.70
C GLY A 316 -16.61 -19.19 -6.24
N TRP A 317 -17.59 -18.83 -5.40
CA TRP A 317 -17.41 -18.63 -3.96
C TRP A 317 -17.03 -19.95 -3.28
N GLN A 318 -15.94 -19.96 -2.53
CA GLN A 318 -15.37 -21.23 -2.06
C GLN A 318 -14.69 -21.18 -0.69
N TYR A 319 -14.33 -20.02 -0.14
CA TYR A 319 -13.66 -19.96 1.18
C TYR A 319 -14.66 -19.65 2.29
N ILE A 320 -14.60 -20.39 3.40
CA ILE A 320 -15.29 -20.09 4.66
C ILE A 320 -14.21 -19.79 5.70
N VAL A 321 -14.10 -18.54 6.14
CA VAL A 321 -13.03 -18.05 7.02
C VAL A 321 -13.58 -17.73 8.41
N VAL A 322 -13.09 -18.44 9.43
CA VAL A 322 -13.38 -18.15 10.84
C VAL A 322 -12.43 -17.04 11.30
N ASP A 323 -12.97 -15.86 11.60
CA ASP A 323 -12.18 -14.69 11.98
C ASP A 323 -11.78 -14.68 13.47
N LEU A 324 -11.22 -13.57 13.94
CA LEU A 324 -10.58 -13.42 15.25
C LEU A 324 -11.43 -14.01 16.39
N GLY A 325 -10.77 -14.68 17.33
CA GLY A 325 -11.37 -15.04 18.61
C GLY A 325 -11.74 -16.51 18.79
N TRP A 326 -11.64 -17.37 17.77
CA TRP A 326 -12.04 -18.78 17.89
C TRP A 326 -11.33 -19.60 19.00
N TYR A 327 -10.24 -19.08 19.57
CA TYR A 327 -9.48 -19.67 20.66
C TYR A 327 -9.78 -19.12 22.06
N VAL A 328 -10.66 -18.13 22.23
CA VAL A 328 -10.99 -17.58 23.55
C VAL A 328 -12.22 -18.29 24.11
N THR A 329 -12.16 -18.66 25.40
CA THR A 329 -13.16 -19.50 26.05
C THR A 329 -14.29 -18.72 26.72
N ASN A 330 -14.07 -17.45 27.06
CA ASN A 330 -15.01 -16.61 27.79
C ASN A 330 -15.58 -15.43 26.97
N HIS A 331 -15.68 -15.62 25.65
CA HIS A 331 -16.20 -14.60 24.74
C HIS A 331 -17.62 -14.17 25.03
N SER A 332 -17.85 -12.87 24.94
CA SER A 332 -19.17 -12.25 24.93
C SER A 332 -19.14 -10.89 24.22
N VAL A 333 -20.30 -10.44 23.74
CA VAL A 333 -20.42 -9.12 23.10
C VAL A 333 -20.00 -8.03 24.07
N GLY A 334 -18.98 -7.24 23.69
CA GLY A 334 -18.45 -6.16 24.53
C GLY A 334 -17.48 -6.62 25.63
N ALA A 335 -17.02 -7.88 25.59
CA ALA A 335 -16.03 -8.39 26.54
C ALA A 335 -14.74 -7.55 26.51
N ASN A 336 -14.13 -7.39 27.68
CA ASN A 336 -12.83 -6.75 27.80
C ASN A 336 -11.73 -7.72 27.33
N ALA A 337 -11.08 -7.41 26.20
CA ALA A 337 -10.00 -8.23 25.66
C ALA A 337 -8.84 -8.48 26.65
N LYS A 338 -8.65 -7.65 27.68
CA LYS A 338 -7.63 -7.88 28.72
C LYS A 338 -7.96 -9.02 29.68
N GLU A 339 -9.22 -9.44 29.73
CA GLU A 339 -9.74 -10.51 30.58
C GLU A 339 -10.02 -11.80 29.80
N ALA A 340 -9.60 -11.85 28.53
CA ALA A 340 -9.76 -13.02 27.67
C ALA A 340 -9.01 -14.24 28.25
N GLU A 341 -9.71 -15.36 28.30
CA GLU A 341 -9.17 -16.68 28.64
C GLU A 341 -8.98 -17.51 27.38
N PHE A 342 -7.87 -18.23 27.26
CA PHE A 342 -7.51 -18.90 26.01
C PHE A 342 -7.52 -20.43 26.11
N SER A 343 -7.94 -21.07 25.03
CA SER A 343 -7.69 -22.48 24.77
C SER A 343 -6.32 -22.63 24.11
N LEU A 344 -5.41 -23.33 24.79
CA LEU A 344 -4.04 -23.60 24.35
C LEU A 344 -3.74 -25.08 24.47
N ASP A 345 -2.99 -25.63 23.51
CA ASP A 345 -2.41 -26.95 23.66
C ASP A 345 -1.16 -26.95 24.56
N ALA A 346 -0.61 -28.15 24.81
CA ALA A 346 0.59 -28.34 25.63
C ALA A 346 1.85 -27.67 25.05
N TYR A 347 1.81 -27.19 23.80
CA TYR A 347 2.92 -26.57 23.09
C TYR A 347 2.76 -25.05 22.91
N GLY A 348 1.79 -24.45 23.61
CA GLY A 348 1.56 -23.00 23.55
C GLY A 348 0.99 -22.51 22.23
N ARG A 349 0.23 -23.37 21.52
CA ARG A 349 -0.48 -23.02 20.29
C ARG A 349 -1.96 -22.86 20.60
N TYR A 350 -2.60 -21.84 20.03
CA TYR A 350 -4.05 -21.67 20.14
C TYR A 350 -4.81 -22.85 19.55
N THR A 351 -5.82 -23.32 20.28
CA THR A 351 -6.76 -24.36 19.86
C THR A 351 -8.19 -23.83 19.89
N PRO A 352 -9.13 -24.40 19.09
CA PRO A 352 -10.51 -23.94 19.11
C PRO A 352 -11.15 -24.13 20.49
N ALA A 353 -11.80 -23.09 20.99
CA ALA A 353 -12.51 -23.14 22.26
C ALA A 353 -13.71 -24.09 22.14
N THR A 354 -13.70 -25.21 22.87
CA THR A 354 -14.66 -26.31 22.69
C THR A 354 -16.10 -25.97 23.07
N ASN A 355 -16.31 -24.88 23.80
CA ASN A 355 -17.65 -24.34 24.07
C ASN A 355 -18.27 -23.72 22.81
N SER A 356 -17.49 -23.07 21.95
CA SER A 356 -17.94 -22.53 20.66
C SER A 356 -17.79 -23.53 19.51
N PHE A 357 -16.81 -24.44 19.62
CA PHE A 357 -16.49 -25.48 18.62
C PHE A 357 -16.49 -26.88 19.24
N PRO A 358 -17.66 -27.47 19.54
CA PRO A 358 -17.74 -28.76 20.21
C PRO A 358 -17.04 -29.90 19.47
N SER A 359 -16.96 -29.85 18.14
CA SER A 359 -16.28 -30.88 17.35
C SER A 359 -14.75 -30.86 17.52
N ALA A 360 -14.18 -29.80 18.09
CA ALA A 360 -12.75 -29.70 18.38
C ALA A 360 -12.31 -30.50 19.62
N ALA A 361 -13.27 -31.05 20.39
CA ALA A 361 -12.98 -31.84 21.59
C ALA A 361 -12.10 -33.07 21.30
N GLY A 362 -11.33 -33.51 22.31
CA GLY A 362 -10.44 -34.66 22.18
C GLY A 362 -9.26 -34.42 21.22
N ASP A 363 -8.69 -33.21 21.25
CA ASP A 363 -7.55 -32.78 20.43
C ASP A 363 -7.80 -32.82 18.91
N ALA A 364 -9.06 -32.87 18.47
CA ALA A 364 -9.41 -32.87 17.05
C ALA A 364 -9.15 -31.52 16.36
N GLY A 365 -9.16 -30.43 17.15
CA GLY A 365 -9.01 -29.06 16.65
C GLY A 365 -10.02 -28.75 15.54
N PHE A 366 -9.60 -28.01 14.51
CA PHE A 366 -10.51 -27.68 13.41
C PHE A 366 -10.70 -28.79 12.37
N LYS A 367 -10.04 -29.94 12.50
CA LYS A 367 -10.11 -30.99 11.47
C LYS A 367 -11.55 -31.39 11.11
N PRO A 368 -12.47 -31.64 12.07
CA PRO A 368 -13.84 -32.03 11.72
C PRO A 368 -14.64 -30.92 11.02
N LEU A 369 -14.33 -29.66 11.30
CA LEU A 369 -14.97 -28.51 10.66
C LEU A 369 -14.43 -28.31 9.24
N ALA A 370 -13.11 -28.43 9.05
CA ALA A 370 -12.48 -28.39 7.74
C ALA A 370 -12.93 -29.55 6.84
N ASP A 371 -12.96 -30.78 7.36
CA ASP A 371 -13.47 -31.96 6.65
C ASP A 371 -14.91 -31.74 6.18
N PHE A 372 -15.75 -31.08 7.00
CA PHE A 372 -17.08 -30.69 6.59
C PHE A 372 -17.06 -29.68 5.43
N MET A 373 -16.25 -28.63 5.47
CA MET A 373 -16.11 -27.70 4.34
C MET A 373 -15.68 -28.40 3.06
N HIS A 374 -14.67 -29.28 3.16
CA HIS A 374 -14.19 -30.04 2.01
C HIS A 374 -15.26 -31.00 1.46
N SER A 375 -16.11 -31.56 2.32
CA SER A 375 -17.24 -32.41 1.87
C SER A 375 -18.29 -31.64 1.06
N LEU A 376 -18.37 -30.32 1.24
CA LEU A 376 -19.21 -29.41 0.45
C LEU A 376 -18.54 -28.94 -0.85
N GLY A 377 -17.28 -29.33 -1.09
CA GLY A 377 -16.46 -28.76 -2.15
C GLY A 377 -16.05 -27.31 -1.88
N LEU A 378 -16.17 -26.85 -0.63
CA LEU A 378 -15.67 -25.56 -0.15
C LEU A 378 -14.27 -25.74 0.45
N LYS A 379 -13.66 -24.63 0.86
CA LYS A 379 -12.34 -24.52 1.48
C LYS A 379 -12.45 -23.83 2.81
N PHE A 380 -11.57 -24.21 3.74
CA PHE A 380 -11.61 -23.74 5.12
C PHE A 380 -10.49 -22.76 5.41
N GLY A 381 -10.82 -21.63 6.02
CA GLY A 381 -9.86 -20.61 6.42
C GLY A 381 -9.99 -20.25 7.89
N ILE A 382 -8.88 -19.78 8.46
CA ILE A 382 -8.84 -19.25 9.82
C ILE A 382 -8.06 -17.95 9.88
N HIS A 383 -8.40 -17.14 10.86
CA HIS A 383 -7.64 -15.98 11.29
C HIS A 383 -6.63 -16.35 12.38
N ILE A 384 -5.48 -15.69 12.40
CA ILE A 384 -4.59 -15.63 13.56
C ILE A 384 -4.11 -14.22 13.82
N LEU A 385 -3.77 -13.91 15.07
CA LEU A 385 -2.89 -12.80 15.39
C LEU A 385 -1.43 -13.22 15.17
N ARG A 386 -0.61 -12.30 14.65
CA ARG A 386 0.85 -12.43 14.64
C ARG A 386 1.41 -12.84 16.01
N GLY A 387 2.54 -13.54 15.99
CA GLY A 387 3.34 -13.82 17.16
C GLY A 387 2.91 -15.06 17.96
N ILE A 388 3.14 -15.00 19.27
CA ILE A 388 3.00 -16.10 20.22
C ILE A 388 2.16 -15.66 21.44
N PRO A 389 1.26 -16.51 21.98
CA PRO A 389 0.43 -16.15 23.13
C PRO A 389 1.26 -15.71 24.32
N LYS A 390 0.90 -14.57 24.95
CA LYS A 390 1.57 -14.11 26.17
C LYS A 390 1.52 -15.15 27.29
N GLU A 391 0.41 -15.88 27.39
CA GLU A 391 0.26 -16.97 28.34
C GLU A 391 1.28 -18.10 28.10
N ALA A 392 1.50 -18.50 26.84
CA ALA A 392 2.48 -19.52 26.50
C ALA A 392 3.91 -19.11 26.90
N VAL A 393 4.24 -17.82 26.69
CA VAL A 393 5.53 -17.24 27.11
C VAL A 393 5.67 -17.19 28.62
N ASN A 394 4.65 -16.73 29.34
CA ASN A 394 4.66 -16.63 30.81
C ASN A 394 4.78 -17.99 31.50
N ARG A 395 4.13 -19.02 30.94
CA ARG A 395 4.23 -20.41 31.39
C ARG A 395 5.48 -21.12 30.84
N ASN A 396 6.20 -20.45 29.93
CA ASN A 396 7.34 -20.96 29.17
C ASN A 396 7.08 -22.36 28.60
N LEU A 397 5.98 -22.53 27.87
CA LEU A 397 5.57 -23.83 27.31
C LEU A 397 6.55 -24.30 26.21
N PRO A 398 6.74 -25.62 26.04
CA PRO A 398 7.64 -26.17 25.03
C PRO A 398 7.14 -25.90 23.60
N ILE A 399 8.05 -25.73 22.64
CA ILE A 399 7.71 -25.63 21.21
C ILE A 399 7.74 -27.03 20.59
N ALA A 400 6.61 -27.45 20.02
CA ALA A 400 6.44 -28.81 19.49
C ALA A 400 7.57 -29.22 18.53
N GLY A 401 8.08 -30.45 18.69
CA GLY A 401 9.12 -31.01 17.83
C GLY A 401 10.53 -30.44 18.06
N THR A 402 10.75 -29.63 19.09
CA THR A 402 12.06 -29.03 19.39
C THR A 402 12.40 -29.08 20.89
N SER A 403 13.62 -28.65 21.23
CA SER A 403 14.04 -28.39 22.61
C SER A 403 13.77 -26.95 23.07
N PHE A 404 13.27 -26.08 22.19
CA PHE A 404 12.98 -24.69 22.51
C PHE A 404 11.68 -24.57 23.32
N HIS A 405 11.55 -23.45 24.04
CA HIS A 405 10.34 -23.04 24.72
C HIS A 405 9.88 -21.67 24.24
N ALA A 406 8.65 -21.29 24.58
CA ALA A 406 8.02 -20.05 24.14
C ALA A 406 8.87 -18.80 24.44
N ALA A 407 9.55 -18.73 25.59
CA ALA A 407 10.41 -17.60 25.93
C ALA A 407 11.69 -17.52 25.07
N ASP A 408 12.14 -18.63 24.47
CA ASP A 408 13.27 -18.63 23.53
C ASP A 408 12.89 -17.94 22.22
N ALA A 409 11.61 -17.95 21.85
CA ALA A 409 11.12 -17.42 20.58
C ALA A 409 10.59 -15.98 20.68
N ALA A 410 10.06 -15.59 21.84
CA ALA A 410 9.33 -14.34 22.01
C ALA A 410 10.23 -13.08 21.99
N ASN A 411 9.68 -12.00 21.42
CA ASN A 411 10.10 -10.63 21.65
C ASN A 411 9.04 -9.93 22.52
N THR A 412 9.26 -9.87 23.83
CA THR A 412 8.27 -9.35 24.78
C THR A 412 8.07 -7.83 24.74
N ALA A 413 8.98 -7.10 24.08
CA ALA A 413 8.82 -5.67 23.81
C ALA A 413 7.95 -5.39 22.57
N ASP A 414 7.71 -6.41 21.74
CA ASP A 414 6.90 -6.28 20.54
C ASP A 414 5.46 -6.75 20.81
N THR A 415 4.51 -5.82 20.72
CA THR A 415 3.10 -6.09 20.96
C THR A 415 2.23 -5.51 19.86
N CYS A 416 1.04 -6.07 19.69
CA CYS A 416 0.02 -5.47 18.86
C CYS A 416 -0.63 -4.26 19.57
N PRO A 417 -0.84 -3.11 18.92
CA PRO A 417 -1.37 -1.91 19.60
C PRO A 417 -2.87 -2.01 19.89
N TRP A 418 -3.62 -2.81 19.15
CA TRP A 418 -5.08 -2.91 19.26
C TRP A 418 -5.56 -4.23 19.88
N ASN A 419 -4.69 -5.23 20.04
CA ASN A 419 -5.03 -6.50 20.68
C ASN A 419 -3.95 -6.95 21.70
N PRO A 420 -4.33 -7.34 22.93
CA PRO A 420 -3.36 -7.62 23.98
C PRO A 420 -2.86 -9.08 24.03
N PHE A 421 -3.29 -9.98 23.15
CA PHE A 421 -3.16 -11.44 23.35
C PHE A 421 -1.74 -11.99 23.17
N ASN A 422 -1.00 -11.45 22.20
CA ASN A 422 0.30 -12.01 21.77
C ASN A 422 1.48 -11.06 22.03
N PHE A 423 2.66 -11.66 22.19
CA PHE A 423 3.94 -11.00 21.91
C PHE A 423 4.36 -11.31 20.48
N GLY A 424 5.17 -10.45 19.87
CA GLY A 424 5.85 -10.74 18.60
C GLY A 424 6.91 -11.83 18.76
N LEU A 425 7.38 -12.37 17.64
CA LEU A 425 8.50 -13.31 17.60
C LEU A 425 9.82 -12.62 17.23
N ASP A 426 10.91 -13.04 17.86
CA ASP A 426 12.26 -12.58 17.54
C ASP A 426 12.83 -13.38 16.36
N ALA A 427 12.66 -12.87 15.15
CA ALA A 427 13.09 -13.52 13.92
C ALA A 427 14.61 -13.78 13.83
N SER A 428 15.43 -13.20 14.73
CA SER A 428 16.86 -13.52 14.80
C SER A 428 17.15 -14.86 15.48
N LYS A 429 16.16 -15.44 16.18
CA LYS A 429 16.31 -16.68 16.94
C LYS A 429 15.72 -17.87 16.20
N PRO A 430 16.42 -19.03 16.15
CA PRO A 430 15.89 -20.25 15.53
C PRO A 430 14.55 -20.71 16.11
N ALA A 431 14.30 -20.42 17.40
CA ALA A 431 13.05 -20.74 18.08
C ALA A 431 11.83 -20.05 17.46
N ALA A 432 11.98 -18.87 16.84
CA ALA A 432 10.87 -18.17 16.16
C ALA A 432 10.38 -18.93 14.93
N GLN A 433 11.30 -19.37 14.05
CA GLN A 433 10.93 -20.20 12.91
C GLN A 433 10.35 -21.55 13.37
N ALA A 434 10.94 -22.16 14.39
CA ALA A 434 10.42 -23.43 14.95
C ALA A 434 8.97 -23.30 15.45
N TYR A 435 8.63 -22.19 16.12
CA TYR A 435 7.26 -21.94 16.55
C TYR A 435 6.31 -21.86 15.35
N TYR A 436 6.63 -21.03 14.34
CA TYR A 436 5.78 -20.92 13.16
C TYR A 436 5.71 -22.22 12.34
N ASP A 437 6.80 -22.98 12.23
CA ASP A 437 6.80 -24.30 11.60
C ASP A 437 5.80 -25.24 12.32
N SER A 438 5.77 -25.21 13.66
CA SER A 438 4.82 -26.01 14.45
C SER A 438 3.36 -25.57 14.31
N ILE A 439 3.12 -24.28 14.11
CA ILE A 439 1.81 -23.68 13.87
C ILE A 439 1.29 -24.06 12.48
N ALA A 440 2.13 -23.89 11.44
CA ALA A 440 1.77 -24.25 10.07
C ALA A 440 1.50 -25.77 9.93
N GLN A 441 2.28 -26.61 10.61
CA GLN A 441 2.03 -28.06 10.67
C GLN A 441 0.70 -28.39 11.34
N LEU A 442 0.34 -27.70 12.43
CA LEU A 442 -0.95 -27.88 13.09
C LEU A 442 -2.10 -27.55 12.14
N TYR A 443 -2.04 -26.38 11.49
CA TYR A 443 -3.10 -25.93 10.59
C TYR A 443 -3.20 -26.81 9.34
N ALA A 444 -2.07 -27.28 8.81
CA ALA A 444 -2.05 -28.27 7.74
C ALA A 444 -2.70 -29.60 8.17
N SER A 445 -2.47 -30.05 9.40
CA SER A 445 -3.08 -31.28 9.95
C SER A 445 -4.59 -31.17 10.13
N TRP A 446 -5.11 -29.97 10.39
CA TRP A 446 -6.54 -29.69 10.40
C TRP A 446 -7.13 -29.57 9.00
N GLY A 447 -6.32 -29.35 7.97
CA GLY A 447 -6.82 -29.16 6.61
C GLY A 447 -7.18 -27.71 6.27
N VAL A 448 -6.56 -26.72 6.93
CA VAL A 448 -6.71 -25.30 6.58
C VAL A 448 -6.21 -25.03 5.15
N ASP A 449 -6.94 -24.23 4.38
CA ASP A 449 -6.64 -23.81 3.01
C ASP A 449 -6.30 -22.32 2.89
N PHE A 450 -6.65 -21.53 3.90
CA PHE A 450 -6.54 -20.08 3.90
C PHE A 450 -6.20 -19.57 5.32
N LEU A 451 -5.19 -18.72 5.43
CA LEU A 451 -4.73 -18.14 6.68
C LEU A 451 -4.73 -16.61 6.56
N LYS A 452 -5.60 -15.94 7.31
CA LYS A 452 -5.56 -14.49 7.52
C LYS A 452 -4.70 -14.20 8.75
N VAL A 453 -3.68 -13.37 8.59
CA VAL A 453 -2.78 -12.99 9.69
C VAL A 453 -2.93 -11.52 9.97
N ASP A 454 -3.34 -11.20 11.20
CA ASP A 454 -3.54 -9.85 11.67
C ASP A 454 -2.34 -9.29 12.43
N CYS A 455 -2.37 -7.95 12.56
CA CYS A 455 -1.35 -7.17 13.24
C CYS A 455 0.04 -7.34 12.63
N ILE A 456 0.08 -7.50 11.30
CA ILE A 456 1.30 -7.84 10.55
C ILE A 456 1.58 -6.90 9.37
N ALA A 457 0.54 -6.35 8.72
CA ALA A 457 0.69 -5.56 7.49
C ALA A 457 0.81 -4.04 7.71
N ASP A 458 0.31 -3.49 8.82
CA ASP A 458 0.56 -2.12 9.25
C ASP A 458 0.53 -1.99 10.78
N HIS A 459 1.07 -0.86 11.28
CA HIS A 459 1.10 -0.41 12.68
C HIS A 459 1.35 -1.51 13.73
N PRO A 460 2.50 -2.20 13.69
CA PRO A 460 3.61 -1.99 12.76
C PRO A 460 3.60 -3.00 11.60
N TYR A 461 4.22 -2.64 10.47
CA TYR A 461 4.57 -3.59 9.43
C TYR A 461 5.63 -4.58 9.92
N LYS A 462 5.43 -5.89 9.68
CA LYS A 462 6.22 -6.99 10.25
C LYS A 462 6.75 -7.94 9.18
N GLY A 463 7.52 -7.40 8.24
CA GLY A 463 8.15 -8.15 7.14
C GLY A 463 8.95 -9.38 7.57
N ASP A 464 9.59 -9.34 8.74
CA ASP A 464 10.32 -10.49 9.29
C ASP A 464 9.40 -11.67 9.62
N GLU A 465 8.28 -11.43 10.30
CA GLU A 465 7.32 -12.51 10.61
C GLU A 465 6.52 -12.96 9.36
N ILE A 466 6.28 -12.06 8.40
CA ILE A 466 5.70 -12.44 7.09
C ILE A 466 6.56 -13.51 6.42
N ARG A 467 7.89 -13.35 6.44
CA ARG A 467 8.83 -14.36 5.91
C ARG A 467 8.75 -15.67 6.68
N LEU A 468 8.78 -15.63 8.01
CA LEU A 468 8.75 -16.84 8.84
C LEU A 468 7.48 -17.66 8.57
N ILE A 469 6.33 -16.99 8.50
CA ILE A 469 5.03 -17.62 8.23
C ILE A 469 4.98 -18.20 6.82
N SER A 470 5.41 -17.44 5.81
CA SER A 470 5.47 -17.91 4.42
C SER A 470 6.36 -19.14 4.26
N GLU A 471 7.52 -19.15 4.91
CA GLU A 471 8.43 -20.30 4.95
C GLU A 471 7.81 -21.50 5.68
N ALA A 472 7.16 -21.26 6.82
CA ALA A 472 6.50 -22.31 7.61
C ALA A 472 5.36 -22.98 6.83
N ILE A 473 4.53 -22.20 6.12
CA ILE A 473 3.50 -22.72 5.21
C ILE A 473 4.14 -23.58 4.12
N GLY A 474 5.23 -23.11 3.52
CA GLY A 474 5.98 -23.87 2.50
C GLY A 474 6.47 -25.23 3.02
N LYS A 475 6.97 -25.29 4.25
CA LYS A 475 7.44 -26.53 4.90
C LYS A 475 6.32 -27.48 5.30
N ALA A 476 5.14 -26.96 5.64
CA ALA A 476 4.01 -27.78 6.06
C ALA A 476 3.45 -28.67 4.93
N GLY A 477 3.78 -28.38 3.66
CA GLY A 477 3.49 -29.24 2.53
C GLY A 477 2.03 -29.25 2.07
N ARG A 478 1.15 -28.46 2.71
CA ARG A 478 -0.23 -28.21 2.28
C ARG A 478 -0.33 -26.81 1.65
N PRO A 479 -0.99 -26.65 0.48
CA PRO A 479 -1.29 -25.33 -0.06
C PRO A 479 -2.20 -24.53 0.89
N ILE A 480 -1.70 -23.42 1.42
CA ILE A 480 -2.45 -22.47 2.25
C ILE A 480 -2.27 -21.08 1.64
N ILE A 481 -3.37 -20.40 1.33
CA ILE A 481 -3.36 -18.99 0.91
C ILE A 481 -2.99 -18.13 2.12
N LEU A 482 -2.01 -17.25 1.97
CA LEU A 482 -1.64 -16.28 3.00
C LEU A 482 -2.26 -14.91 2.69
N SER A 483 -3.09 -14.42 3.62
CA SER A 483 -3.71 -13.10 3.63
C SER A 483 -3.15 -12.25 4.77
N LEU A 484 -2.72 -11.03 4.49
CA LEU A 484 -2.07 -10.13 5.46
C LEU A 484 -2.97 -8.95 5.84
N SER A 485 -3.04 -8.65 7.13
CA SER A 485 -3.96 -7.66 7.69
C SER A 485 -3.44 -7.06 9.02
N PRO A 486 -4.00 -5.93 9.48
CA PRO A 486 -4.77 -4.96 8.71
C PRO A 486 -3.86 -4.10 7.85
N GLY A 487 -4.45 -3.31 6.96
CA GLY A 487 -3.76 -2.24 6.24
C GLY A 487 -3.82 -0.91 7.01
N PRO A 488 -3.41 0.21 6.38
CA PRO A 488 -2.96 0.31 5.00
C PRO A 488 -1.53 -0.19 4.80
N THR A 489 -1.35 -1.32 4.10
CA THR A 489 -0.02 -1.75 3.67
C THR A 489 0.65 -0.64 2.85
N ALA A 490 1.91 -0.33 3.13
CA ALA A 490 2.63 0.71 2.42
C ALA A 490 3.05 0.23 1.01
N LEU A 491 2.90 1.10 0.00
CA LEU A 491 3.21 0.79 -1.41
C LEU A 491 4.68 0.42 -1.63
N ASP A 492 5.60 0.94 -0.83
CA ASP A 492 7.02 0.57 -0.89
C ASP A 492 7.29 -0.88 -0.45
N LYS A 493 6.29 -1.56 0.11
CA LYS A 493 6.32 -2.99 0.45
C LYS A 493 5.72 -3.89 -0.61
N ALA A 494 5.16 -3.35 -1.70
CA ALA A 494 4.46 -4.12 -2.73
C ALA A 494 5.27 -5.36 -3.22
N ASP A 495 6.55 -5.18 -3.55
CA ASP A 495 7.44 -6.27 -3.99
C ASP A 495 7.62 -7.34 -2.90
N GLU A 496 7.69 -6.93 -1.64
CA GLU A 496 7.93 -7.83 -0.51
C GLU A 496 6.68 -8.63 -0.17
N VAL A 497 5.53 -7.97 -0.01
CA VAL A 497 4.27 -8.66 0.29
C VAL A 497 3.85 -9.59 -0.85
N SER A 498 4.02 -9.16 -2.10
CA SER A 498 3.77 -10.02 -3.27
C SER A 498 4.66 -11.26 -3.26
N LYS A 499 5.92 -11.16 -2.80
CA LYS A 499 6.80 -12.32 -2.77
C LYS A 499 6.34 -13.40 -1.77
N TYR A 500 5.70 -13.02 -0.68
CA TYR A 500 5.47 -13.92 0.45
C TYR A 500 3.99 -14.24 0.72
N ALA A 501 3.05 -13.44 0.21
CA ALA A 501 1.61 -13.59 0.42
C ALA A 501 0.82 -13.57 -0.89
N GLN A 502 -0.38 -14.14 -0.82
CA GLN A 502 -1.33 -14.15 -1.94
C GLN A 502 -2.25 -12.94 -1.92
N MET A 503 -2.50 -12.35 -0.75
CA MET A 503 -3.26 -11.11 -0.63
C MET A 503 -2.87 -10.28 0.60
N TRP A 504 -3.07 -8.97 0.53
CA TRP A 504 -2.74 -8.03 1.62
C TRP A 504 -3.64 -6.80 1.60
N ARG A 505 -4.10 -6.41 2.78
CA ARG A 505 -5.03 -5.28 2.96
C ARG A 505 -4.40 -3.94 2.56
N ILE A 506 -5.08 -3.20 1.68
CA ILE A 506 -4.66 -1.86 1.21
C ILE A 506 -5.20 -0.72 2.09
N SER A 507 -6.11 -1.03 3.00
CA SER A 507 -6.70 -0.10 3.96
C SER A 507 -6.88 -0.73 5.34
N ASP A 508 -7.13 0.13 6.32
CA ASP A 508 -7.78 -0.27 7.57
C ASP A 508 -9.21 -0.81 7.29
N ASP A 509 -9.89 -1.33 8.31
CA ASP A 509 -11.11 -2.13 8.13
C ASP A 509 -12.22 -1.35 7.41
N VAL A 510 -12.73 -1.93 6.32
CA VAL A 510 -13.83 -1.37 5.55
C VAL A 510 -15.15 -1.73 6.20
N TRP A 511 -16.00 -0.72 6.37
CA TRP A 511 -17.36 -0.87 6.87
C TRP A 511 -18.36 -0.21 5.92
N ASP A 512 -19.64 -0.43 6.21
CA ASP A 512 -20.80 0.05 5.47
C ASP A 512 -21.00 1.58 5.58
N LEU A 513 -19.97 2.33 5.16
CA LEU A 513 -19.92 3.78 5.06
C LEU A 513 -19.57 4.16 3.63
N TRP A 514 -20.19 5.21 3.10
CA TRP A 514 -19.72 5.79 1.85
C TRP A 514 -18.30 6.36 2.00
N HIS A 515 -18.08 7.23 2.99
CA HIS A 515 -16.81 7.89 3.25
C HIS A 515 -16.50 7.93 4.75
N SER A 516 -15.21 7.94 5.09
CA SER A 516 -14.70 8.17 6.43
C SER A 516 -13.55 9.18 6.43
N ASP A 517 -13.59 10.12 7.37
CA ASP A 517 -12.53 11.09 7.64
C ASP A 517 -11.44 10.53 8.58
N THR A 518 -11.70 9.38 9.20
CA THR A 518 -10.75 8.69 10.08
C THR A 518 -10.06 7.54 9.35
N ARG A 519 -8.98 7.03 9.93
CA ARG A 519 -8.30 5.85 9.39
C ARG A 519 -9.21 4.61 9.48
N PHE A 520 -9.77 4.39 10.66
CA PHE A 520 -10.72 3.34 10.98
C PHE A 520 -12.03 3.96 11.51
N PRO A 521 -13.20 3.43 11.10
CA PRO A 521 -13.38 2.54 9.95
C PRO A 521 -13.10 3.26 8.63
N SER A 522 -12.86 2.52 7.55
CA SER A 522 -12.77 3.04 6.19
C SER A 522 -14.10 2.85 5.44
N GLY A 523 -14.46 3.79 4.57
CA GLY A 523 -15.62 3.68 3.68
C GLY A 523 -15.26 3.23 2.25
N VAL A 524 -16.29 3.09 1.41
CA VAL A 524 -16.20 2.68 -0.01
C VAL A 524 -15.43 3.71 -0.85
N GLU A 525 -15.76 4.99 -0.73
CA GLU A 525 -15.11 6.09 -1.45
C GLU A 525 -13.61 6.12 -1.17
N ASN A 526 -13.21 5.87 0.08
CA ASN A 526 -11.80 5.89 0.49
C ASN A 526 -10.94 4.87 -0.27
N GLN A 527 -11.55 3.85 -0.91
CA GLN A 527 -10.84 2.83 -1.66
C GLN A 527 -10.47 3.24 -3.07
N PHE A 528 -11.16 4.19 -3.71
CA PHE A 528 -10.90 4.52 -5.13
C PHE A 528 -9.45 4.94 -5.38
N ALA A 529 -8.94 5.87 -4.57
CA ALA A 529 -7.56 6.34 -4.68
C ALA A 529 -6.52 5.28 -4.27
N ARG A 530 -6.89 4.34 -3.37
CA ARG A 530 -6.01 3.25 -2.94
C ARG A 530 -5.94 2.17 -4.01
N ALA A 531 -7.08 1.72 -4.51
CA ALA A 531 -7.22 0.77 -5.61
C ALA A 531 -6.45 1.24 -6.84
N ALA A 532 -6.61 2.51 -7.24
CA ALA A 532 -5.89 3.06 -8.40
C ALA A 532 -4.36 2.96 -8.25
N LYS A 533 -3.83 3.19 -7.04
CA LYS A 533 -2.38 3.08 -6.76
C LYS A 533 -1.90 1.63 -6.71
N TRP A 534 -2.73 0.71 -6.24
CA TRP A 534 -2.40 -0.69 -6.08
C TRP A 534 -2.67 -1.55 -7.33
N ALA A 535 -3.45 -1.05 -8.29
CA ALA A 535 -3.81 -1.78 -9.50
C ALA A 535 -2.61 -2.36 -10.27
N PRO A 536 -1.46 -1.66 -10.40
CA PRO A 536 -0.27 -2.23 -11.05
C PRO A 536 0.32 -3.46 -10.34
N SER A 537 0.00 -3.67 -9.06
CA SER A 537 0.46 -4.80 -8.25
C SER A 537 -0.53 -5.98 -8.24
N SER A 538 -1.69 -5.85 -8.90
CA SER A 538 -2.71 -6.91 -9.01
C SER A 538 -2.30 -7.89 -10.11
N LEU A 539 -1.79 -9.05 -9.71
CA LEU A 539 -1.23 -10.07 -10.61
C LEU A 539 -1.72 -11.47 -10.19
N PRO A 540 -1.80 -12.44 -11.13
CA PRO A 540 -2.14 -13.82 -10.79
C PRO A 540 -1.29 -14.35 -9.61
N GLY A 541 -1.97 -14.72 -8.52
CA GLY A 541 -1.36 -15.18 -7.27
C GLY A 541 -1.04 -14.11 -6.23
N HIS A 542 -1.28 -12.83 -6.53
CA HIS A 542 -0.90 -11.69 -5.70
C HIS A 542 -1.94 -10.56 -5.82
N TRP A 543 -2.80 -10.43 -4.81
CA TRP A 543 -4.00 -9.60 -4.86
C TRP A 543 -3.99 -8.54 -3.76
N PRO A 544 -3.79 -7.25 -4.09
CA PRO A 544 -4.09 -6.18 -3.16
C PRO A 544 -5.56 -6.25 -2.75
N ASP A 545 -5.81 -6.25 -1.45
CA ASP A 545 -7.11 -6.54 -0.86
C ASP A 545 -7.79 -5.26 -0.36
N ALA A 546 -8.91 -4.90 -0.99
CA ALA A 546 -9.75 -3.77 -0.60
C ALA A 546 -10.64 -4.08 0.62
N ASP A 547 -10.47 -5.25 1.24
CA ASP A 547 -11.18 -5.78 2.41
C ASP A 547 -12.54 -6.41 2.10
N MET A 548 -13.16 -6.93 3.15
CA MET A 548 -14.46 -7.60 3.13
C MET A 548 -15.60 -6.70 2.62
N LEU A 549 -16.70 -7.33 2.24
CA LEU A 549 -17.90 -6.71 1.70
C LEU A 549 -18.94 -6.58 2.83
N PRO A 550 -19.11 -5.38 3.42
CA PRO A 550 -20.05 -5.16 4.53
C PRO A 550 -21.48 -4.96 4.00
N ILE A 551 -21.97 -5.90 3.20
CA ILE A 551 -23.31 -5.90 2.59
C ILE A 551 -24.18 -7.03 3.16
N GLY A 552 -25.50 -6.97 2.92
CA GLY A 552 -26.46 -7.86 3.57
C GLY A 552 -26.64 -7.52 5.06
N ARG A 553 -26.87 -8.54 5.88
CA ARG A 553 -27.16 -8.37 7.31
C ARG A 553 -25.91 -8.56 8.18
N LEU A 554 -25.52 -7.51 8.89
CA LEU A 554 -24.35 -7.44 9.77
C LEU A 554 -24.79 -7.75 11.22
N GLU A 555 -25.19 -9.00 11.45
CA GLU A 555 -25.69 -9.51 12.73
C GLU A 555 -25.35 -11.00 12.89
N PRO A 556 -25.31 -11.54 14.13
CA PRO A 556 -25.88 -11.01 15.38
C PRO A 556 -25.00 -10.05 16.18
N ALA A 557 -23.71 -9.96 15.90
CA ALA A 557 -22.74 -9.23 16.73
C ALA A 557 -21.57 -8.71 15.86
N PRO A 558 -21.77 -7.64 15.09
CA PRO A 558 -20.76 -7.14 14.16
C PRO A 558 -19.50 -6.65 14.89
N GLY A 559 -18.33 -6.80 14.26
CA GLY A 559 -17.04 -6.29 14.78
C GLY A 559 -17.00 -4.78 14.99
N TRP A 560 -17.93 -4.03 14.39
CA TRP A 560 -18.08 -2.60 14.58
C TRP A 560 -19.55 -2.17 14.45
N GLY A 561 -19.97 -1.30 15.37
CA GLY A 561 -21.33 -0.80 15.46
C GLY A 561 -22.31 -1.78 16.10
N GLN A 562 -23.60 -1.49 16.00
CA GLN A 562 -24.68 -2.36 16.48
C GLN A 562 -25.18 -3.29 15.36
N PRO A 563 -25.82 -4.42 15.68
CA PRO A 563 -26.45 -5.30 14.69
C PRO A 563 -27.40 -4.53 13.77
N ARG A 564 -27.29 -4.76 12.46
CA ARG A 564 -28.01 -3.97 11.45
C ARG A 564 -28.03 -4.63 10.07
N ASP A 565 -28.94 -4.18 9.22
CA ASP A 565 -28.74 -4.28 7.78
C ASP A 565 -27.65 -3.28 7.34
N THR A 566 -26.92 -3.59 6.26
CA THR A 566 -25.92 -2.68 5.70
C THR A 566 -26.50 -1.28 5.49
N ARG A 567 -25.74 -0.25 5.88
CA ARG A 567 -26.13 1.15 5.67
C ARG A 567 -25.85 1.64 4.25
N LEU A 568 -25.18 0.84 3.43
CA LEU A 568 -24.96 1.15 2.02
C LEU A 568 -26.28 1.04 1.25
N THR A 569 -26.62 2.08 0.50
CA THR A 569 -27.72 2.05 -0.47
C THR A 569 -27.46 1.02 -1.57
N HIS A 570 -28.49 0.61 -2.32
CA HIS A 570 -28.32 -0.32 -3.43
C HIS A 570 -27.30 0.17 -4.48
N ASP A 571 -27.29 1.48 -4.76
CA ASP A 571 -26.31 2.10 -5.65
C ASP A 571 -24.89 2.00 -5.09
N GLU A 572 -24.70 2.26 -3.80
CA GLU A 572 -23.39 2.12 -3.13
C GLU A 572 -22.91 0.66 -3.07
N GLN A 573 -23.83 -0.30 -2.88
CA GLN A 573 -23.51 -1.73 -2.92
C GLN A 573 -23.08 -2.19 -4.31
N ARG A 574 -23.78 -1.73 -5.38
CA ARG A 574 -23.33 -1.96 -6.77
C ARG A 574 -21.98 -1.28 -7.04
N THR A 575 -21.77 -0.08 -6.52
CA THR A 575 -20.49 0.65 -6.64
C THR A 575 -19.34 -0.07 -5.93
N LEU A 576 -19.56 -0.58 -4.72
CA LEU A 576 -18.62 -1.42 -3.99
C LEU A 576 -18.20 -2.63 -4.86
N LEU A 577 -19.16 -3.44 -5.29
CA LEU A 577 -18.89 -4.66 -6.08
C LEU A 577 -18.27 -4.34 -7.44
N THR A 578 -18.68 -3.26 -8.08
CA THR A 578 -18.11 -2.82 -9.36
C THR A 578 -16.65 -2.42 -9.20
N LEU A 579 -16.30 -1.63 -8.16
CA LEU A 579 -14.92 -1.26 -7.87
C LEU A 579 -14.08 -2.49 -7.52
N TRP A 580 -14.55 -3.35 -6.62
CA TRP A 580 -13.82 -4.56 -6.22
C TRP A 580 -13.55 -5.46 -7.43
N SER A 581 -14.55 -5.65 -8.29
CA SER A 581 -14.43 -6.53 -9.46
C SER A 581 -13.50 -5.95 -10.54
N ILE A 582 -13.63 -4.66 -10.88
CA ILE A 582 -12.76 -4.05 -11.91
C ILE A 582 -11.34 -3.82 -11.40
N PHE A 583 -11.14 -3.72 -10.08
CA PHE A 583 -9.82 -3.67 -9.45
C PHE A 583 -9.19 -5.06 -9.27
N ARG A 584 -10.01 -6.11 -9.25
CA ARG A 584 -9.66 -7.49 -8.91
C ARG A 584 -9.26 -7.70 -7.45
N SER A 585 -10.01 -7.09 -6.53
CA SER A 585 -9.88 -7.38 -5.10
C SER A 585 -10.46 -8.76 -4.80
N PRO A 586 -9.90 -9.50 -3.83
CA PRO A 586 -10.61 -10.64 -3.24
C PRO A 586 -12.03 -10.24 -2.82
N LEU A 587 -12.99 -11.14 -3.04
CA LEU A 587 -14.40 -10.92 -2.72
C LEU A 587 -14.75 -11.74 -1.48
N MET A 588 -14.69 -11.11 -0.30
CA MET A 588 -15.02 -11.77 0.97
C MET A 588 -16.30 -11.18 1.54
N MET A 589 -17.41 -11.92 1.46
CA MET A 589 -18.69 -11.50 2.04
C MET A 589 -18.61 -11.46 3.57
N GLY A 590 -18.96 -10.33 4.18
CA GLY A 590 -18.94 -10.15 5.64
C GLY A 590 -20.31 -10.35 6.31
N GLY A 591 -21.40 -10.10 5.59
CA GLY A 591 -22.75 -10.29 6.10
C GLY A 591 -23.09 -11.76 6.36
N ASN A 592 -24.06 -11.98 7.23
CA ASN A 592 -24.57 -13.30 7.57
C ASN A 592 -25.35 -13.89 6.38
N LEU A 593 -24.77 -14.90 5.73
CA LEU A 593 -25.34 -15.52 4.54
C LEU A 593 -26.69 -16.19 4.80
N THR A 594 -26.94 -16.67 6.02
CA THR A 594 -28.23 -17.32 6.32
C THR A 594 -29.40 -16.34 6.33
N LEU A 595 -29.11 -15.04 6.31
CA LEU A 595 -30.06 -13.93 6.29
C LEU A 595 -29.94 -13.11 4.99
N CYS A 596 -29.26 -13.66 3.98
CA CYS A 596 -29.09 -13.02 2.69
C CYS A 596 -30.45 -12.88 1.98
N ASP A 597 -30.75 -11.68 1.49
CA ASP A 597 -31.96 -11.40 0.71
C ASP A 597 -31.71 -11.57 -0.80
N GLU A 598 -32.79 -11.58 -1.59
CA GLU A 598 -32.73 -11.76 -3.05
C GLU A 598 -31.86 -10.69 -3.73
N TRP A 599 -31.90 -9.46 -3.22
CA TRP A 599 -31.08 -8.36 -3.72
C TRP A 599 -29.59 -8.67 -3.53
N THR A 600 -29.18 -8.97 -2.30
CA THR A 600 -27.77 -9.27 -1.99
C THR A 600 -27.30 -10.51 -2.73
N GLU A 601 -28.10 -11.58 -2.79
CA GLU A 601 -27.77 -12.77 -3.58
C GLU A 601 -27.58 -12.44 -5.06
N SER A 602 -28.41 -11.56 -5.64
CA SER A 602 -28.27 -11.14 -7.04
C SER A 602 -26.94 -10.40 -7.31
N LEU A 603 -26.44 -9.64 -6.32
CA LEU A 603 -25.13 -8.98 -6.41
C LEU A 603 -23.99 -10.00 -6.41
N LEU A 604 -24.07 -10.99 -5.52
CA LEU A 604 -23.02 -11.99 -5.31
C LEU A 604 -23.00 -13.09 -6.39
N SER A 605 -24.09 -13.28 -7.13
CA SER A 605 -24.24 -14.37 -8.10
C SER A 605 -24.19 -13.95 -9.57
N ASN A 606 -24.05 -12.65 -9.87
CA ASN A 606 -24.02 -12.15 -11.25
C ASN A 606 -22.77 -12.65 -12.01
N PRO A 607 -22.92 -13.55 -13.02
CA PRO A 607 -21.78 -14.17 -13.68
C PRO A 607 -20.98 -13.19 -14.56
N GLU A 608 -21.59 -12.12 -15.07
CA GLU A 608 -20.91 -11.15 -15.93
C GLU A 608 -20.00 -10.22 -15.12
N VAL A 609 -20.45 -9.83 -13.92
CA VAL A 609 -19.66 -9.02 -12.98
C VAL A 609 -18.51 -9.85 -12.39
N ILE A 610 -18.79 -11.09 -11.96
CA ILE A 610 -17.76 -12.01 -11.45
C ILE A 610 -16.70 -12.30 -12.51
N ALA A 611 -17.08 -12.38 -13.79
CA ALA A 611 -16.11 -12.56 -14.87
C ALA A 611 -15.14 -11.37 -15.00
N VAL A 612 -15.55 -10.15 -14.61
CA VAL A 612 -14.63 -9.01 -14.53
C VAL A 612 -13.57 -9.28 -13.46
N ASP A 613 -13.96 -9.69 -12.26
CA ASP A 613 -13.02 -9.99 -11.17
C ASP A 613 -12.11 -11.19 -11.48
N GLN A 614 -12.70 -12.29 -11.94
CA GLN A 614 -12.02 -13.58 -12.08
C GLN A 614 -11.25 -13.71 -13.39
N HIS A 615 -11.68 -13.03 -14.45
CA HIS A 615 -11.21 -13.27 -15.81
C HIS A 615 -10.89 -12.00 -16.60
N SER A 616 -10.53 -10.88 -15.95
CA SER A 616 -10.01 -9.70 -16.64
C SER A 616 -8.50 -9.50 -16.49
N THR A 617 -7.91 -8.68 -17.36
CA THR A 617 -6.51 -8.25 -17.31
C THR A 617 -6.38 -6.79 -17.67
N GLY A 618 -5.21 -6.19 -17.36
CA GLY A 618 -4.95 -4.78 -17.68
C GLY A 618 -5.87 -3.81 -16.93
N ASN A 619 -6.29 -4.19 -15.73
CA ASN A 619 -7.16 -3.43 -14.84
C ASN A 619 -6.45 -2.15 -14.39
N HIS A 620 -7.00 -0.98 -14.70
CA HIS A 620 -6.43 0.30 -14.28
C HIS A 620 -7.48 1.41 -14.23
N ALA A 621 -7.23 2.40 -13.39
CA ALA A 621 -7.97 3.65 -13.40
C ALA A 621 -7.53 4.50 -14.59
N VAL A 622 -8.46 4.92 -15.43
CA VAL A 622 -8.26 5.90 -16.50
C VAL A 622 -8.34 7.32 -15.94
N LEU A 623 -9.28 7.53 -15.02
CA LEU A 623 -9.55 8.81 -14.39
C LEU A 623 -9.90 8.59 -12.92
N THR A 624 -9.41 9.45 -12.05
CA THR A 624 -9.88 9.56 -10.67
C THR A 624 -9.86 11.03 -10.28
N THR A 625 -11.03 11.59 -9.98
CA THR A 625 -11.24 12.96 -9.50
C THR A 625 -12.02 12.93 -8.18
N ASP A 626 -12.32 14.10 -7.64
CA ASP A 626 -13.21 14.27 -6.48
C ASP A 626 -14.67 13.86 -6.75
N LYS A 627 -15.08 13.81 -8.03
CA LYS A 627 -16.48 13.55 -8.42
C LYS A 627 -16.67 12.28 -9.22
N ALA A 628 -15.62 11.74 -9.81
CA ALA A 628 -15.74 10.61 -10.72
C ALA A 628 -14.52 9.71 -10.67
N ALA A 629 -14.76 8.43 -10.91
CA ALA A 629 -13.72 7.49 -11.30
C ALA A 629 -14.14 6.77 -12.57
N VAL A 630 -13.17 6.41 -13.40
CA VAL A 630 -13.37 5.58 -14.58
C VAL A 630 -12.27 4.54 -14.64
N TRP A 631 -12.65 3.29 -14.88
CA TRP A 631 -11.74 2.14 -14.93
C TRP A 631 -11.93 1.35 -16.20
N LEU A 632 -10.83 0.78 -16.68
CA LEU A 632 -10.80 -0.15 -17.81
C LEU A 632 -10.15 -1.47 -17.42
N ALA A 633 -10.60 -2.53 -18.07
CA ALA A 633 -9.94 -3.82 -18.11
C ALA A 633 -10.29 -4.52 -19.42
N ARG A 634 -9.71 -5.70 -19.66
CA ARG A 634 -10.05 -6.56 -20.81
C ARG A 634 -10.40 -7.96 -20.37
N PRO A 635 -11.40 -8.63 -20.94
CA PRO A 635 -11.60 -10.05 -20.74
C PRO A 635 -10.35 -10.82 -21.18
N SER A 636 -9.99 -11.87 -20.45
CA SER A 636 -8.86 -12.73 -20.77
C SER A 636 -9.05 -13.50 -22.08
N SER A 637 -10.28 -13.52 -22.61
CA SER A 637 -10.68 -14.33 -23.77
C SER A 637 -10.68 -13.59 -25.11
N GLY A 638 -10.47 -12.27 -25.19
CA GLY A 638 -10.60 -11.58 -26.48
C GLY A 638 -10.37 -10.07 -26.52
N GLU A 639 -10.95 -9.46 -27.54
CA GLU A 639 -10.70 -8.09 -28.05
C GLU A 639 -11.70 -7.04 -27.54
N ASP A 640 -12.53 -7.38 -26.55
CA ASP A 640 -13.47 -6.46 -25.91
C ASP A 640 -12.80 -5.74 -24.73
N ASP A 641 -13.46 -4.70 -24.23
CA ASP A 641 -13.05 -4.01 -23.01
C ASP A 641 -14.18 -4.04 -21.96
N TYR A 642 -13.82 -4.07 -20.69
CA TYR A 642 -14.70 -3.75 -19.57
C TYR A 642 -14.49 -2.29 -19.19
N LEU A 643 -15.58 -1.55 -19.00
CA LEU A 643 -15.57 -0.13 -18.64
C LEU A 643 -16.47 0.11 -17.43
N ALA A 644 -15.89 0.61 -16.34
CA ALA A 644 -16.64 1.02 -15.16
C ALA A 644 -16.59 2.54 -14.97
N ILE A 645 -17.74 3.15 -14.68
CA ILE A 645 -17.87 4.59 -14.43
C ILE A 645 -18.59 4.79 -13.11
N PHE A 646 -18.07 5.70 -12.30
CA PHE A 646 -18.52 5.93 -10.94
C PHE A 646 -18.84 7.41 -10.73
N ASN A 647 -20.01 7.71 -10.18
CA ASN A 647 -20.31 9.02 -9.63
C ASN A 647 -19.91 9.04 -8.15
N LEU A 648 -18.82 9.72 -7.81
CA LEU A 648 -18.36 9.83 -6.42
C LEU A 648 -19.02 10.99 -5.67
N SER A 649 -19.81 11.81 -6.36
CA SER A 649 -20.43 12.99 -5.77
C SER A 649 -21.78 12.69 -5.11
N SER A 650 -22.22 13.59 -4.23
CA SER A 650 -23.50 13.53 -3.53
C SER A 650 -24.71 14.03 -4.36
N SER A 651 -24.53 14.23 -5.67
CA SER A 651 -25.58 14.69 -6.59
C SER A 651 -25.54 13.91 -7.89
N SER A 652 -26.67 13.82 -8.60
CA SER A 652 -26.71 13.17 -9.91
C SER A 652 -25.76 13.87 -10.88
N GLN A 653 -24.97 13.11 -11.62
CA GLN A 653 -24.02 13.62 -12.61
C GLN A 653 -24.31 13.03 -13.98
N GLU A 654 -24.19 13.85 -15.01
CA GLU A 654 -24.15 13.39 -16.40
C GLU A 654 -22.70 13.47 -16.89
N PHE A 655 -22.16 12.33 -17.28
CA PHE A 655 -20.81 12.20 -17.80
C PHE A 655 -20.83 12.07 -19.31
N HIS A 656 -20.02 12.86 -19.99
CA HIS A 656 -19.81 12.79 -21.43
C HIS A 656 -18.35 12.47 -21.72
N TYR A 657 -18.12 11.35 -22.40
CA TYR A 657 -16.79 10.91 -22.80
C TYR A 657 -16.77 10.56 -24.28
N SER A 658 -15.77 11.07 -24.99
CA SER A 658 -15.34 10.43 -26.22
C SER A 658 -14.64 9.11 -25.90
N TRP A 659 -14.60 8.17 -26.85
CA TRP A 659 -13.87 6.91 -26.63
C TRP A 659 -12.38 7.15 -26.33
N LYS A 660 -11.79 8.21 -26.87
CA LYS A 660 -10.40 8.58 -26.61
C LYS A 660 -10.16 9.07 -25.18
N ASP A 661 -11.16 9.74 -24.57
CA ASP A 661 -11.08 10.14 -23.16
C ASP A 661 -11.04 8.91 -22.23
N LEU A 662 -11.51 7.78 -22.74
CA LEU A 662 -11.53 6.48 -22.08
C LEU A 662 -10.42 5.56 -22.57
N GLU A 663 -9.34 6.09 -23.15
CA GLU A 663 -8.22 5.31 -23.72
C GLU A 663 -8.60 4.27 -24.80
N LEU A 664 -9.82 4.33 -25.33
CA LEU A 664 -10.30 3.47 -26.40
C LEU A 664 -10.10 4.16 -27.76
N PRO A 665 -9.77 3.39 -28.82
CA PRO A 665 -9.70 3.94 -30.17
C PRO A 665 -11.01 4.61 -30.59
N GLY A 666 -10.93 5.70 -31.35
CA GLY A 666 -12.12 6.33 -31.91
C GLY A 666 -12.89 5.36 -32.82
N GLY A 667 -14.23 5.41 -32.77
CA GLY A 667 -15.07 4.50 -33.53
C GLY A 667 -16.49 4.44 -33.00
N LYS A 668 -17.19 3.35 -33.30
CA LYS A 668 -18.48 3.02 -32.73
C LYS A 668 -18.34 1.72 -31.95
N TYR A 669 -18.97 1.63 -30.78
CA TYR A 669 -18.94 0.44 -29.93
C TYR A 669 -20.33 0.00 -29.55
N LEU A 670 -20.53 -1.32 -29.47
CA LEU A 670 -21.66 -1.95 -28.82
C LEU A 670 -21.43 -1.91 -27.30
N LEU A 671 -22.46 -1.51 -26.56
CA LEU A 671 -22.44 -1.53 -25.09
C LEU A 671 -23.41 -2.55 -24.56
N ARG A 672 -22.96 -3.34 -23.58
CA ARG A 672 -23.79 -4.22 -22.76
C ARG A 672 -23.62 -3.83 -21.29
N ASP A 673 -24.72 -3.54 -20.62
CA ASP A 673 -24.77 -3.36 -19.17
C ASP A 673 -24.70 -4.72 -18.47
N LEU A 674 -23.66 -4.92 -17.65
CA LEU A 674 -23.39 -6.21 -17.00
C LEU A 674 -24.27 -6.46 -15.78
N TRP A 675 -24.75 -5.40 -15.12
CA TRP A 675 -25.67 -5.52 -14.00
C TRP A 675 -27.09 -5.81 -14.49
N GLU A 676 -27.51 -5.14 -15.56
CA GLU A 676 -28.86 -5.28 -16.12
C GLU A 676 -28.96 -6.37 -17.19
N HIS A 677 -27.85 -7.05 -17.52
CA HIS A 677 -27.74 -8.06 -18.57
C HIS A 677 -28.30 -7.59 -19.93
N LYS A 678 -28.12 -6.31 -20.25
CA LYS A 678 -28.84 -5.64 -21.33
C LYS A 678 -27.93 -5.00 -22.35
N ASP A 679 -28.14 -5.32 -23.62
CA ASP A 679 -27.49 -4.64 -24.73
C ASP A 679 -28.14 -3.26 -24.95
N LEU A 680 -27.33 -2.20 -24.94
CA LEU A 680 -27.79 -0.81 -25.03
C LEU A 680 -27.75 -0.26 -26.47
N GLY A 681 -27.06 -0.94 -27.38
CA GLY A 681 -26.91 -0.55 -28.78
C GLY A 681 -25.51 -0.04 -29.14
N VAL A 682 -25.41 0.68 -30.26
CA VAL A 682 -24.14 1.16 -30.85
C VAL A 682 -23.96 2.65 -30.61
N PHE A 683 -22.83 3.03 -30.02
CA PHE A 683 -22.53 4.40 -29.59
C PHE A 683 -21.24 4.94 -30.20
N ALA A 684 -21.25 6.20 -30.65
CA ALA A 684 -20.06 6.90 -31.17
C ALA A 684 -19.29 7.69 -30.08
N SER A 685 -19.91 7.84 -28.92
CA SER A 685 -19.39 8.41 -27.67
C SER A 685 -20.26 7.92 -26.53
N LEU A 686 -19.80 8.06 -25.29
CA LEU A 686 -20.56 7.66 -24.12
C LEU A 686 -21.15 8.88 -23.42
N THR A 687 -22.47 8.85 -23.22
CA THR A 687 -23.17 9.74 -22.29
C THR A 687 -23.89 8.85 -21.28
N VAL A 688 -23.62 9.03 -20.00
CA VAL A 688 -24.25 8.28 -18.91
C VAL A 688 -24.63 9.22 -17.77
N THR A 689 -25.87 9.11 -17.31
CA THR A 689 -26.37 9.84 -16.14
C THR A 689 -26.41 8.89 -14.96
N LEU A 690 -25.70 9.21 -13.88
CA LEU A 690 -25.60 8.38 -12.68
C LEU A 690 -26.13 9.13 -11.46
N PRO A 691 -27.04 8.53 -10.66
CA PRO A 691 -27.41 9.03 -9.34
C PRO A 691 -26.18 9.23 -8.43
N PRO A 692 -26.31 9.95 -7.30
CA PRO A 692 -25.25 10.03 -6.29
C PRO A 692 -24.72 8.64 -5.93
N HIS A 693 -23.40 8.49 -5.88
CA HIS A 693 -22.71 7.26 -5.46
C HIS A 693 -22.96 6.02 -6.34
N ALA A 694 -23.70 6.15 -7.44
CA ALA A 694 -24.00 5.08 -8.36
C ALA A 694 -22.85 4.82 -9.35
N SER A 695 -22.88 3.63 -9.93
CA SER A 695 -21.93 3.20 -10.95
C SER A 695 -22.63 2.54 -12.13
N ALA A 696 -21.92 2.48 -13.25
CA ALA A 696 -22.25 1.64 -14.38
C ALA A 696 -21.06 0.75 -14.73
N LEU A 697 -21.34 -0.48 -15.17
CA LEU A 697 -20.35 -1.44 -15.60
C LEU A 697 -20.76 -2.02 -16.95
N TYR A 698 -19.92 -1.77 -17.96
CA TYR A 698 -20.19 -2.15 -19.33
C TYR A 698 -19.17 -3.15 -19.87
N ARG A 699 -19.62 -4.04 -20.75
CA ARG A 699 -18.77 -4.63 -21.78
C ARG A 699 -18.89 -3.80 -23.06
N VAL A 700 -17.73 -3.46 -23.62
CA VAL A 700 -17.56 -2.61 -24.79
C VAL A 700 -16.97 -3.45 -25.91
N SER A 701 -17.74 -3.64 -26.98
CA SER A 701 -17.35 -4.47 -28.13
C SER A 701 -17.35 -3.67 -29.41
N LYS A 702 -16.46 -4.00 -30.36
CA LYS A 702 -16.58 -3.43 -31.71
C LYS A 702 -17.76 -4.07 -32.45
N PRO A 703 -18.58 -3.31 -33.20
CA PRO A 703 -19.58 -3.89 -34.08
C PRO A 703 -18.88 -4.83 -35.05
N SER A 704 -19.29 -6.10 -35.08
CA SER A 704 -18.84 -7.02 -36.12
C SER A 704 -19.19 -6.41 -37.47
N LEU A 705 -18.20 -6.26 -38.37
CA LEU A 705 -18.49 -5.97 -39.78
C LEU A 705 -19.52 -7.01 -40.25
N PRO A 706 -20.66 -6.63 -40.82
CA PRO A 706 -21.52 -7.62 -41.44
C PRO A 706 -20.66 -8.35 -42.45
N PHE A 707 -20.60 -9.68 -42.34
CA PHE A 707 -20.07 -10.54 -43.39
C PHE A 707 -20.72 -10.05 -44.68
N LEU A 708 -19.94 -9.42 -45.56
CA LEU A 708 -20.29 -9.30 -46.96
C LEU A 708 -20.37 -10.73 -47.47
N SER A 709 -21.55 -11.34 -47.32
CA SER A 709 -21.90 -12.54 -48.03
C SER A 709 -21.65 -12.23 -49.49
N SER A 710 -20.69 -12.95 -50.05
CA SER A 710 -20.32 -12.95 -51.45
C SER A 710 -21.57 -13.25 -52.27
N PHE A 711 -22.21 -12.21 -52.80
CA PHE A 711 -23.12 -12.34 -53.92
C PHE A 711 -22.52 -11.63 -55.12
N VAL A 712 -22.54 -12.34 -56.25
CA VAL A 712 -22.30 -11.91 -57.63
C VAL A 712 -20.83 -11.92 -58.09
N LEU A 713 -20.38 -13.09 -58.53
CA LEU A 713 -19.52 -13.26 -59.72
C LEU A 713 -19.65 -14.71 -60.24
N SER A 714 -20.81 -15.02 -60.83
CA SER A 714 -20.99 -16.21 -61.66
C SER A 714 -22.19 -16.01 -62.60
N SER A 715 -21.95 -15.24 -63.67
CA SER A 715 -22.69 -15.27 -64.95
C SER A 715 -21.79 -14.63 -66.03
N LEU A 716 -20.79 -15.38 -66.49
CA LEU A 716 -20.21 -15.31 -67.83
C LEU A 716 -20.08 -16.75 -68.34
#